data_AF-A0A2E0QPB1-F1
#
_entry.id   AF-A0A2E0QPB1-F1
#
_cell.length_a   1.000
_cell.length_b   1.000
_cell.length_c   1.000
_cell.angle_alpha   90.00
_cell.angle_beta   90.00
_cell.angle_gamma   90.00
#
_symmetry.space_group_name_H-M   'P 1'
#
loop_
_entity.id
_entity.type
_entity.pdbx_description
1 polymer ?
#
loop_
_entity_poly.entity_id
_entity_poly.type
_entity_poly.pdbx_seq_one_letter_code
_entity_poly.pdbx_strand_id
1 'polypeptide(L)'
;MTHPSFSSFSEFEKLVCDSLQAAGAEVLPVSKDGVDFQYATRNPESGSVESVVVLIEDGNELSVEQLQSFSEQASRFGVDRVQIFTPTSFSSQIAMEALGLCISLNDGNSVSAASASKTPPPLPRNSPPPLPRVLSPAAAVEPRSKPGKSALGLIGTVIAGTAAVFLLLFTAKFALKVASGQLSSSESEAEVRGRHQTPQAELPEFPLGVSPAPSAVAETPKAILREHFSRIYGVDQIPDGALKRLASALVLRSTGELPYLDLTLHRDSVAEVWKSPSRYPGLATALIRDLGEADLQLRTVEALLPILETHGDPFLLLKAKATRAELSKDADHLEVAIEAVGSLLEKTYGLQQHDPSVQIVALYAGPMDYVSDEGGKDFLELLSANTAIPEWLIRYAEGRYHIDAAWKARGSGWAYSVTQEGWEGFYRELQLAGAALHKSWEANPEYPYAPASMIKVCMGASLPDKETRTWFLRAIEAQEDYLPAYRNYLWSILPRWGGSDAQLASFGIACVNSNRYDTCIPAILLESHHRRAMEWESEWEYWQARSDEEIRDLRNMFAAYADSAENPDLRNYYRSVEVAFVFTSVDRDEARDLLSALGTECNKPAVETFPFQYETIVSTLGLPLADANSLPPDVEE
;
A
#
# COMPACT_ATOMS: atom_id res chain seq x y z
N MET A 1 19.70 4.41 26.14
CA MET A 1 21.01 3.79 25.84
C MET A 1 22.08 4.79 26.26
N THR A 2 23.09 4.39 27.03
CA THR A 2 24.21 5.27 27.39
C THR A 2 25.08 5.50 26.16
N HIS A 3 25.22 6.74 25.71
CA HIS A 3 26.14 7.09 24.62
C HIS A 3 27.55 6.58 24.97
N PRO A 4 28.30 6.00 24.00
CA PRO A 4 29.69 5.66 24.23
C PRO A 4 30.44 6.94 24.62
N SER A 5 30.94 7.00 25.86
CA SER A 5 31.72 8.15 26.32
C SER A 5 33.15 7.99 25.85
N PHE A 6 33.54 8.73 24.82
CA PHE A 6 34.95 8.87 24.42
C PHE A 6 35.68 9.72 25.45
N SER A 7 36.90 9.34 25.86
CA SER A 7 37.63 10.11 26.88
C SER A 7 38.36 11.33 26.30
N SER A 8 38.52 11.39 24.97
CA SER A 8 38.96 12.59 24.23
C SER A 8 38.53 12.54 22.76
N PHE A 9 38.51 13.70 22.07
CA PHE A 9 38.25 13.77 20.63
C PHE A 9 39.32 13.05 19.79
N SER A 10 40.57 12.99 20.29
CA SER A 10 41.66 12.23 19.64
C SER A 10 41.40 10.71 19.65
N GLU A 11 40.74 10.19 20.69
CA GLU A 11 40.33 8.77 20.69
C GLU A 11 39.23 8.49 19.67
N PHE A 12 38.28 9.42 19.53
CA PHE A 12 37.23 9.33 18.51
C PHE A 12 37.81 9.38 17.10
N GLU A 13 38.70 10.33 16.82
CA GLU A 13 39.42 10.45 15.56
C GLU A 13 40.16 9.14 15.20
N LYS A 14 40.89 8.57 16.17
CA LYS A 14 41.55 7.29 15.97
C LYS A 14 40.56 6.17 15.63
N LEU A 15 39.42 6.11 16.32
CA LEU A 15 38.39 5.12 16.07
C LEU A 15 37.80 5.24 14.65
N VAL A 16 37.57 6.47 14.19
CA VAL A 16 37.11 6.74 12.82
C VAL A 16 38.14 6.25 11.80
N CYS A 17 39.42 6.56 11.99
CA CYS A 17 40.49 6.06 11.11
C CYS A 17 40.55 4.52 11.09
N ASP A 18 40.52 3.89 12.27
CA ASP A 18 40.54 2.43 12.40
C ASP A 18 39.32 1.78 11.70
N SER A 19 38.13 2.40 11.83
CA SER A 19 36.89 1.94 11.18
C SER A 19 36.97 2.05 9.66
N LEU A 20 37.49 3.15 9.12
CA LEU A 20 37.66 3.35 7.67
C LEU A 20 38.69 2.37 7.10
N GLN A 21 39.80 2.14 7.81
CA GLN A 21 40.81 1.15 7.42
C GLN A 21 40.26 -0.28 7.46
N ALA A 22 39.45 -0.62 8.47
CA ALA A 22 38.78 -1.91 8.55
C ALA A 22 37.80 -2.14 7.39
N ALA A 23 37.20 -1.06 6.86
CA ALA A 23 36.38 -1.07 5.65
C ALA A 23 37.19 -1.16 4.34
N GLY A 24 38.52 -1.27 4.42
CA GLY A 24 39.40 -1.44 3.25
C GLY A 24 39.87 -0.13 2.61
N ALA A 25 39.57 1.03 3.21
CA ALA A 25 40.02 2.32 2.71
C ALA A 25 41.43 2.67 3.19
N GLU A 26 42.25 3.24 2.32
CA GLU A 26 43.49 3.90 2.70
C GLU A 26 43.18 5.35 3.14
N VAL A 27 43.46 5.67 4.41
CA VAL A 27 43.16 6.98 5.00
C VAL A 27 44.39 7.90 4.86
N LEU A 28 44.24 8.99 4.12
CA LEU A 28 45.29 9.96 3.83
C LEU A 28 45.00 11.29 4.52
N PRO A 29 45.96 11.89 5.25
CA PRO A 29 45.76 13.22 5.82
C PRO A 29 45.69 14.28 4.71
N VAL A 30 44.77 15.23 4.84
CA VAL A 30 44.65 16.37 3.93
C VAL A 30 45.44 17.56 4.50
N SER A 31 46.27 18.21 3.68
CA SER A 31 47.01 19.41 4.11
C SER A 31 46.04 20.57 4.34
N LYS A 32 46.19 21.28 5.45
CA LYS A 32 45.26 22.35 5.92
C LYS A 32 45.25 23.64 5.08
N ASP A 33 45.80 23.64 3.87
CA ASP A 33 45.86 24.86 3.05
C ASP A 33 44.50 25.12 2.37
N GLY A 34 43.57 25.69 3.13
CA GLY A 34 42.30 26.21 2.62
C GLY A 34 41.18 25.19 2.43
N VAL A 35 41.25 24.03 3.10
CA VAL A 35 40.23 22.97 3.08
C VAL A 35 39.87 22.51 4.49
N ASP A 36 38.58 22.28 4.72
CA ASP A 36 38.04 21.88 6.02
C ASP A 36 38.08 20.37 6.28
N PHE A 37 38.58 19.58 5.32
CA PHE A 37 38.71 18.12 5.44
C PHE A 37 39.95 17.72 6.24
N GLN A 38 39.80 16.79 7.18
CA GLN A 38 40.94 16.24 7.94
C GLN A 38 41.58 15.07 7.18
N TYR A 39 40.77 14.25 6.48
CA TYR A 39 41.24 13.08 5.76
C TYR A 39 40.57 12.92 4.40
N ALA A 40 41.21 12.14 3.54
CA ALA A 40 40.65 11.59 2.31
C ALA A 40 40.75 10.07 2.36
N THR A 41 39.74 9.36 1.86
CA THR A 41 39.78 7.90 1.71
C THR A 41 40.13 7.55 0.27
N ARG A 42 41.16 6.74 0.09
CA ARG A 42 41.59 6.24 -1.21
C ARG A 42 41.33 4.74 -1.30
N ASN A 43 40.82 4.30 -2.44
CA ASN A 43 40.73 2.88 -2.75
C ASN A 43 42.14 2.34 -3.07
N PRO A 44 42.64 1.34 -2.34
CA PRO A 44 44.00 0.83 -2.55
C PRO A 44 44.17 0.10 -3.89
N GLU A 45 43.10 -0.41 -4.50
CA GLU A 45 43.16 -1.13 -5.78
C GLU A 45 43.18 -0.17 -6.98
N SER A 46 42.34 0.87 -6.97
CA SER A 46 42.24 1.82 -8.09
C SER A 46 43.13 3.05 -7.92
N GLY A 47 43.55 3.36 -6.70
CA GLY A 47 44.27 4.59 -6.36
C GLY A 47 43.42 5.86 -6.40
N SER A 48 42.11 5.76 -6.64
CA SER A 48 41.20 6.91 -6.68
C SER A 48 40.78 7.35 -5.28
N VAL A 49 40.68 8.66 -5.06
CA VAL A 49 40.05 9.23 -3.87
C VAL A 49 38.54 9.02 -3.98
N GLU A 50 37.95 8.32 -3.02
CA GLU A 50 36.52 7.96 -3.02
C GLU A 50 35.69 8.92 -2.16
N SER A 51 36.26 9.46 -1.09
CA SER A 51 35.56 10.40 -0.23
C SER A 51 36.52 11.31 0.55
N VAL A 52 35.97 12.41 1.07
CA VAL A 52 36.63 13.29 2.04
C VAL A 52 35.92 13.21 3.39
N VAL A 53 36.68 13.35 4.46
CA VAL A 53 36.22 13.13 5.83
C VAL A 53 36.33 14.43 6.63
N VAL A 54 35.21 14.80 7.27
CA VAL A 54 35.12 15.89 8.23
C VAL A 54 34.86 15.32 9.63
N LEU A 55 35.64 15.75 10.61
CA LEU A 55 35.44 15.43 12.03
C LEU A 55 34.89 16.64 12.77
N ILE A 56 33.80 16.47 13.52
CA ILE A 56 33.14 17.54 14.27
C ILE A 56 32.91 17.09 15.71
N GLU A 57 33.22 17.96 16.68
CA GLU A 57 33.11 17.64 18.11
C GLU A 57 31.65 17.45 18.56
N ASP A 58 30.73 18.27 18.06
CA ASP A 58 29.29 18.12 18.30
C ASP A 58 28.46 18.27 17.01
N GLY A 59 27.76 17.20 16.63
CA GLY A 59 26.86 17.17 15.48
C GLY A 59 25.69 18.15 15.55
N ASN A 60 25.38 18.70 16.74
CA ASN A 60 24.34 19.72 16.90
C ASN A 60 24.84 21.15 16.61
N GLU A 61 26.16 21.37 16.57
CA GLU A 61 26.75 22.67 16.21
C GLU A 61 26.93 22.83 14.70
N LEU A 62 26.69 21.75 13.93
CA LEU A 62 26.75 21.79 12.48
C LEU A 62 25.58 22.63 11.94
N SER A 63 25.89 23.55 11.03
CA SER A 63 24.92 24.39 10.31
C SER A 63 24.68 23.90 8.87
N VAL A 64 23.55 24.31 8.29
CA VAL A 64 23.21 24.01 6.89
C VAL A 64 24.25 24.62 5.94
N GLU A 65 24.71 25.83 6.23
CA GLU A 65 25.72 26.54 5.43
C GLU A 65 27.06 25.80 5.41
N GLN A 66 27.43 25.15 6.52
CA GLN A 66 28.63 24.30 6.58
C GLN A 66 28.48 23.03 5.73
N LEU A 67 27.31 22.37 5.74
CA LEU A 67 27.05 21.21 4.88
C LEU A 67 27.19 21.57 3.40
N GLN A 68 26.58 22.69 3.00
CA GLN A 68 26.68 23.21 1.64
C GLN A 68 28.13 23.53 1.27
N SER A 69 28.87 24.17 2.19
CA SER A 69 30.29 24.45 2.00
C SER A 69 31.12 23.18 1.81
N PHE A 70 30.89 22.13 2.60
CA PHE A 70 31.60 20.87 2.45
C PHE A 70 31.32 20.19 1.11
N SER A 71 30.05 20.18 0.68
CA SER A 71 29.65 19.61 -0.62
C SER A 71 30.30 20.38 -1.79
N GLU A 72 30.29 21.71 -1.74
CA GLU A 72 30.95 22.56 -2.74
C GLU A 72 32.48 22.37 -2.76
N GLN A 73 33.11 22.31 -1.59
CA GLN A 73 34.54 22.07 -1.48
C GLN A 73 34.91 20.71 -2.08
N ALA A 74 34.19 19.64 -1.73
CA ALA A 74 34.46 18.30 -2.24
C ALA A 74 34.32 18.22 -3.76
N SER A 75 33.29 18.87 -4.31
CA SER A 75 33.08 18.97 -5.76
C SER A 75 34.25 19.65 -6.49
N ARG A 76 34.87 20.68 -5.88
CA ARG A 76 36.07 21.34 -6.46
C ARG A 76 37.29 20.42 -6.53
N PHE A 77 37.37 19.41 -5.66
CA PHE A 77 38.43 18.39 -5.68
C PHE A 77 38.07 17.17 -6.53
N GLY A 78 36.90 17.17 -7.18
CA GLY A 78 36.42 16.03 -7.97
C GLY A 78 36.10 14.82 -7.10
N VAL A 79 35.63 15.05 -5.86
CA VAL A 79 35.21 14.03 -4.92
C VAL A 79 33.71 14.15 -4.69
N ASP A 80 32.95 13.12 -5.05
CA ASP A 80 31.48 13.15 -5.04
C ASP A 80 30.87 12.78 -3.68
N ARG A 81 31.71 12.38 -2.70
CA ARG A 81 31.25 11.87 -1.40
C ARG A 81 31.94 12.58 -0.24
N VAL A 82 31.14 13.15 0.65
CA VAL A 82 31.58 13.70 1.93
C VAL A 82 31.08 12.80 3.06
N GLN A 83 31.94 12.51 4.03
CA GLN A 83 31.58 11.80 5.25
C GLN A 83 31.86 12.68 6.47
N ILE A 84 30.85 12.90 7.30
CA ILE A 84 30.97 13.68 8.53
C ILE A 84 30.83 12.74 9.72
N PHE A 85 31.79 12.81 10.64
CA PHE A 85 31.80 12.02 11.86
C PHE A 85 31.73 12.92 13.08
N THR A 86 30.92 12.52 14.06
CA THR A 86 30.84 13.20 15.35
C THR A 86 30.62 12.21 16.50
N PRO A 87 31.20 12.44 17.70
CA PRO A 87 30.96 11.57 18.84
C PRO A 87 29.53 11.72 19.40
N THR A 88 28.84 12.83 19.12
CA THR A 88 27.46 13.10 19.53
C THR A 88 26.47 12.68 18.43
N SER A 89 25.19 13.07 18.55
CA SER A 89 24.18 12.88 17.51
C SER A 89 24.05 14.13 16.64
N PHE A 90 23.58 13.97 15.41
CA PHE A 90 23.18 15.09 14.56
C PHE A 90 21.74 15.53 14.84
N SER A 91 21.45 16.82 14.65
CA SER A 91 20.07 17.31 14.67
C SER A 91 19.29 16.83 13.43
N SER A 92 17.96 16.72 13.54
CA SER A 92 17.12 16.29 12.41
C SER A 92 17.22 17.22 11.20
N GLN A 93 17.40 18.52 11.42
CA GLN A 93 17.58 19.50 10.35
C GLN A 93 18.87 19.22 9.55
N ILE A 94 19.95 18.88 10.24
CA ILE A 94 21.24 18.54 9.63
C ILE A 94 21.20 17.21 8.89
N ALA A 95 20.49 16.21 9.42
CA ALA A 95 20.28 14.95 8.71
C ALA A 95 19.54 15.13 7.38
N MET A 96 18.51 15.98 7.34
CA MET A 96 17.74 16.27 6.13
C MET A 96 18.58 16.99 5.06
N GLU A 97 19.29 18.04 5.46
CA GLU A 97 20.12 18.80 4.54
C GLU A 97 21.29 17.95 3.99
N ALA A 98 21.92 17.15 4.85
CA ALA A 98 23.00 16.25 4.45
C ALA A 98 22.54 15.23 3.40
N LEU A 99 21.33 14.69 3.53
CA LEU A 99 20.74 13.78 2.55
C LEU A 99 20.55 14.45 1.17
N GLY A 100 20.10 15.71 1.14
CA GLY A 100 19.99 16.50 -0.08
C GLY A 100 21.32 16.79 -0.78
N LEU A 101 22.42 16.75 -0.02
CA LEU A 101 23.78 17.09 -0.48
C LEU A 101 24.70 15.87 -0.67
N CYS A 102 24.16 14.65 -0.61
CA CYS A 102 24.93 13.39 -0.69
C CYS A 102 26.02 13.26 0.39
N ILE A 103 25.78 13.80 1.58
CA ILE A 103 26.71 13.75 2.71
C ILE A 103 26.33 12.59 3.65
N SER A 104 27.29 11.69 3.92
CA SER A 104 27.11 10.62 4.89
C SER A 104 27.36 11.13 6.32
N LEU A 105 26.39 10.97 7.21
CA LEU A 105 26.51 11.34 8.62
C LEU A 105 26.74 10.10 9.49
N ASN A 106 27.78 10.12 10.32
CA ASN A 106 28.17 9.00 11.17
C ASN A 106 28.34 9.46 12.62
N ASP A 107 27.43 9.03 13.50
CA ASP A 107 27.47 9.37 14.92
C ASP A 107 28.34 8.40 15.74
N GLY A 108 28.62 8.75 16.99
CA GLY A 108 29.46 7.94 17.88
C GLY A 108 28.93 6.53 18.10
N ASN A 109 27.61 6.32 18.01
CA ASN A 109 26.98 5.01 18.10
C ASN A 109 27.30 4.15 16.87
N SER A 110 27.17 4.73 15.67
CA SER A 110 27.40 4.06 14.38
C SER A 110 28.85 3.62 14.23
N VAL A 111 29.80 4.49 14.59
CA VAL A 111 31.25 4.19 14.53
C VAL A 111 31.62 3.07 15.51
N SER A 112 31.09 3.13 16.73
CA SER A 112 31.35 2.12 17.77
C SER A 112 30.83 0.73 17.37
N ALA A 113 29.65 0.68 16.73
CA ALA A 113 29.07 -0.56 16.23
C ALA A 113 29.91 -1.18 15.10
N ALA A 114 30.42 -0.36 14.18
CA ALA A 114 31.27 -0.81 13.07
C ALA A 114 32.59 -1.42 13.59
N SER A 115 33.26 -0.79 14.55
CA SER A 115 34.52 -1.29 15.12
C SER A 115 34.37 -2.57 15.94
N ALA A 116 33.18 -2.88 16.45
CA ALA A 116 32.91 -4.11 17.19
C ALA A 116 32.80 -5.36 16.29
N SER A 117 32.58 -5.18 14.97
CA SER A 117 32.48 -6.26 14.00
C SER A 117 33.87 -6.74 13.55
N LYS A 118 34.41 -7.78 14.20
CA LYS A 118 35.77 -8.30 13.97
C LYS A 118 36.00 -9.11 12.68
N THR A 119 35.08 -9.08 11.71
CA THR A 119 35.19 -9.92 10.52
C THR A 119 35.10 -9.07 9.25
N PRO A 120 36.21 -8.84 8.52
CA PRO A 120 36.14 -8.20 7.22
C PRO A 120 35.48 -9.17 6.23
N PRO A 121 34.52 -8.74 5.40
CA PRO A 121 33.95 -9.58 4.36
C PRO A 121 35.02 -9.93 3.32
N PRO A 122 34.95 -11.11 2.68
CA PRO A 122 35.91 -11.49 1.67
C PRO A 122 35.78 -10.57 0.44
N LEU A 123 36.90 -10.04 -0.06
CA LEU A 123 36.94 -9.30 -1.32
C LEU A 123 36.46 -10.19 -2.48
N PRO A 124 35.59 -9.68 -3.37
CA PRO A 124 35.14 -10.43 -4.53
C PRO A 124 36.29 -10.62 -5.51
N ARG A 125 36.73 -11.86 -5.70
CA ARG A 125 37.47 -12.24 -6.92
C ARG A 125 36.48 -12.31 -8.07
N ASN A 126 36.46 -11.25 -8.90
CA ASN A 126 36.33 -11.26 -10.36
C ASN A 126 35.75 -9.92 -10.84
N SER A 127 36.59 -9.05 -11.38
CA SER A 127 36.15 -7.96 -12.26
C SER A 127 35.83 -8.55 -13.66
N PRO A 128 34.70 -8.19 -14.31
CA PRO A 128 34.52 -8.48 -15.72
C PRO A 128 35.46 -7.59 -16.57
N PRO A 129 35.91 -8.05 -17.75
CA PRO A 129 36.78 -7.25 -18.62
C PRO A 129 36.02 -6.05 -19.20
N PRO A 130 36.72 -4.97 -19.61
CA PRO A 130 36.08 -3.78 -20.16
C PRO A 130 35.44 -4.07 -21.51
N LEU A 131 34.24 -3.53 -21.73
CA LEU A 131 33.50 -3.58 -22.99
C LEU A 131 34.31 -2.96 -24.14
N PRO A 132 34.37 -3.58 -25.34
CA PRO A 132 34.83 -2.89 -26.54
C PRO A 132 33.70 -2.07 -27.21
N ARG A 133 34.11 -0.95 -27.81
CA ARG A 133 33.30 0.05 -28.52
C ARG A 133 32.58 -0.51 -29.76
N VAL A 134 31.41 0.10 -30.00
CA VAL A 134 30.47 0.01 -31.15
C VAL A 134 31.14 -0.08 -32.53
N LEU A 135 30.67 -1.03 -33.38
CA LEU A 135 30.37 -0.87 -34.82
C LEU A 135 29.37 -1.98 -35.27
N SER A 136 28.29 -1.61 -35.97
CA SER A 136 27.30 -2.48 -36.67
C SER A 136 27.83 -3.02 -38.02
N PRO A 137 27.07 -3.76 -38.87
CA PRO A 137 25.98 -4.75 -38.68
C PRO A 137 26.18 -6.10 -39.44
N ALA A 138 25.26 -7.05 -39.17
CA ALA A 138 24.81 -8.20 -39.98
C ALA A 138 25.59 -9.53 -39.98
N ALA A 139 24.93 -10.62 -39.52
CA ALA A 139 24.63 -11.84 -40.30
C ALA A 139 23.85 -12.87 -39.45
N ALA A 140 22.91 -13.56 -40.09
CA ALA A 140 22.00 -14.56 -39.54
C ALA A 140 22.71 -15.85 -39.09
N VAL A 141 22.24 -16.47 -37.99
CA VAL A 141 22.49 -17.88 -37.64
C VAL A 141 21.23 -18.49 -36.99
N GLU A 142 20.88 -19.68 -37.49
CA GLU A 142 19.76 -20.58 -37.14
C GLU A 142 19.74 -21.12 -35.68
N PRO A 143 18.62 -21.71 -35.22
CA PRO A 143 18.34 -21.90 -33.80
C PRO A 143 18.98 -23.18 -33.23
N ARG A 144 19.47 -23.09 -31.97
CA ARG A 144 19.85 -24.26 -31.16
C ARG A 144 18.85 -24.51 -30.03
N SER A 145 18.70 -25.82 -29.79
CA SER A 145 17.75 -26.56 -28.97
C SER A 145 17.61 -26.16 -27.50
N LYS A 146 16.37 -26.33 -27.00
CA LYS A 146 15.90 -26.27 -25.59
C LYS A 146 16.78 -27.07 -24.62
N PRO A 147 17.00 -26.60 -23.38
CA PRO A 147 17.32 -27.46 -22.25
C PRO A 147 16.07 -27.83 -21.44
N GLY A 148 16.13 -29.01 -20.81
CA GLY A 148 15.01 -29.72 -20.19
C GLY A 148 14.56 -29.19 -18.83
N LYS A 149 13.35 -29.62 -18.47
CA LYS A 149 12.65 -29.36 -17.21
C LYS A 149 13.46 -29.87 -16.02
N SER A 150 13.78 -29.01 -15.05
CA SER A 150 14.39 -29.39 -13.77
C SER A 150 13.37 -29.47 -12.63
N ALA A 151 13.66 -30.40 -11.71
CA ALA A 151 12.89 -30.84 -10.56
C ALA A 151 12.68 -29.77 -9.46
N LEU A 152 11.85 -28.77 -9.70
CA LEU A 152 11.41 -27.79 -8.68
C LEU A 152 9.93 -27.93 -8.28
N GLY A 153 9.15 -28.76 -8.98
CA GLY A 153 7.70 -28.92 -8.73
C GLY A 153 7.31 -29.79 -7.53
N LEU A 154 8.25 -30.44 -6.84
CA LEU A 154 7.92 -31.41 -5.78
C LEU A 154 7.99 -30.83 -4.35
N ILE A 155 8.63 -29.67 -4.15
CA ILE A 155 8.79 -29.06 -2.82
C ILE A 155 7.59 -28.16 -2.47
N GLY A 156 6.99 -27.49 -3.46
CA GLY A 156 5.80 -26.65 -3.26
C GLY A 156 4.54 -27.41 -2.84
N THR A 157 4.38 -28.67 -3.29
CA THR A 157 3.19 -29.50 -2.99
C THR A 157 3.17 -30.00 -1.54
N VAL A 158 4.34 -30.16 -0.91
CA VAL A 158 4.44 -30.63 0.49
C VAL A 158 4.14 -29.50 1.49
N ILE A 159 4.48 -28.25 1.14
CA ILE A 159 4.21 -27.07 1.98
C ILE A 159 2.73 -26.67 1.93
N ALA A 160 2.10 -26.72 0.75
CA ALA A 160 0.66 -26.46 0.63
C ALA A 160 -0.20 -27.53 1.34
N GLY A 161 0.21 -28.80 1.28
CA GLY A 161 -0.47 -29.90 1.96
C GLY A 161 -0.41 -29.81 3.48
N THR A 162 0.69 -29.29 4.05
CA THR A 162 0.83 -29.13 5.50
C THR A 162 0.02 -27.95 6.05
N ALA A 163 -0.09 -26.84 5.31
CA ALA A 163 -0.95 -25.71 5.68
C ALA A 163 -2.44 -26.08 5.65
N ALA A 164 -2.90 -26.82 4.63
CA ALA A 164 -4.29 -27.26 4.52
C ALA A 164 -4.70 -28.24 5.64
N VAL A 165 -3.80 -29.15 6.03
CA VAL A 165 -4.03 -30.08 7.16
C VAL A 165 -4.06 -29.33 8.50
N PHE A 166 -3.24 -28.29 8.68
CA PHE A 166 -3.27 -27.48 9.89
C PHE A 166 -4.59 -26.70 10.02
N LEU A 167 -5.09 -26.13 8.92
CA LEU A 167 -6.37 -25.40 8.86
C LEU A 167 -7.57 -26.33 9.12
N LEU A 168 -7.56 -27.55 8.56
CA LEU A 168 -8.57 -28.58 8.80
C LEU A 168 -8.58 -29.10 10.25
N LEU A 169 -7.41 -29.27 10.86
CA LEU A 169 -7.31 -29.68 12.26
C LEU A 169 -7.70 -28.57 13.23
N PHE A 170 -7.47 -27.31 12.86
CA PHE A 170 -7.88 -26.14 13.62
C PHE A 170 -9.41 -25.96 13.60
N THR A 171 -10.03 -26.01 12.42
CA THR A 171 -11.49 -25.93 12.25
C THR A 171 -12.21 -27.10 12.93
N ALA A 172 -11.68 -28.32 12.87
CA ALA A 172 -12.24 -29.48 13.57
C ALA A 172 -12.15 -29.37 15.10
N LYS A 173 -11.01 -28.92 15.64
CA LYS A 173 -10.86 -28.67 17.09
C LYS A 173 -11.77 -27.55 17.58
N PHE A 174 -11.97 -26.53 16.76
CA PHE A 174 -12.87 -25.42 17.03
C PHE A 174 -14.33 -25.89 17.06
N ALA A 175 -14.79 -26.62 16.04
CA ALA A 175 -16.13 -27.20 16.00
C ALA A 175 -16.39 -28.15 17.19
N LEU A 176 -15.38 -28.92 17.62
CA LEU A 176 -15.46 -29.78 18.81
C LEU A 176 -15.57 -29.00 20.13
N LYS A 177 -14.85 -27.87 20.27
CA LYS A 177 -14.96 -26.98 21.45
C LYS A 177 -16.30 -26.26 21.52
N VAL A 178 -16.85 -25.87 20.37
CA VAL A 178 -18.17 -25.22 20.26
C VAL A 178 -19.29 -26.23 20.54
N ALA A 179 -19.19 -27.45 20.00
CA ALA A 179 -20.19 -28.49 20.21
C ALA A 179 -20.18 -29.08 21.63
N SER A 180 -19.06 -29.02 22.36
CA SER A 180 -18.95 -29.61 23.70
C SER A 180 -19.43 -28.72 24.85
N GLY A 181 -19.79 -27.46 24.58
CA GLY A 181 -20.24 -26.52 25.62
C GLY A 181 -19.18 -26.22 26.70
N GLN A 182 -17.90 -26.55 26.47
CA GLN A 182 -16.81 -26.38 27.44
C GLN A 182 -16.31 -24.93 27.61
N LEU A 183 -17.06 -23.95 27.12
CA LEU A 183 -16.83 -22.53 27.41
C LEU A 183 -17.56 -22.16 28.70
N SER A 184 -17.17 -22.73 29.84
CA SER A 184 -17.62 -22.27 31.16
C SER A 184 -16.43 -21.86 32.03
N SER A 185 -16.31 -20.55 32.22
CA SER A 185 -15.74 -19.84 33.37
C SER A 185 -14.66 -20.57 34.18
N SER A 186 -13.39 -20.28 33.90
CA SER A 186 -12.37 -20.30 34.95
C SER A 186 -12.02 -18.86 35.31
N GLU A 187 -12.27 -18.49 36.56
CA GLU A 187 -12.05 -17.14 37.12
C GLU A 187 -10.58 -16.70 37.09
N SER A 188 -9.64 -17.57 36.69
CA SER A 188 -8.21 -17.24 36.53
C SER A 188 -7.86 -16.59 35.19
N GLU A 189 -8.76 -16.58 34.19
CA GLU A 189 -8.52 -15.89 32.90
C GLU A 189 -8.82 -14.38 32.97
N ALA A 190 -9.54 -13.92 33.99
CA ALA A 190 -9.80 -12.49 34.18
C ALA A 190 -8.51 -11.69 34.49
N GLU A 191 -7.48 -12.32 35.04
CA GLU A 191 -6.17 -11.72 35.25
C GLU A 191 -5.31 -11.68 33.96
N VAL A 192 -5.60 -12.56 32.99
CA VAL A 192 -4.94 -12.57 31.67
C VAL A 192 -5.61 -11.60 30.68
N ARG A 193 -6.83 -11.11 30.97
CA ARG A 193 -7.51 -10.04 30.21
C ARG A 193 -6.76 -8.70 30.24
N GLY A 194 -5.73 -8.56 31.07
CA GLY A 194 -4.86 -7.39 31.18
C GLY A 194 -3.74 -7.30 30.14
N ARG A 195 -3.96 -7.63 28.86
CA ARG A 195 -3.13 -7.01 27.82
C ARG A 195 -3.56 -5.54 27.74
N HIS A 196 -2.79 -4.69 28.41
CA HIS A 196 -2.94 -3.23 28.56
C HIS A 196 -3.77 -2.55 27.44
N GLN A 197 -5.10 -2.57 27.56
CA GLN A 197 -5.93 -1.64 26.81
C GLN A 197 -5.80 -0.30 27.51
N THR A 198 -5.27 0.68 26.79
CA THR A 198 -5.22 2.06 27.29
C THR A 198 -6.65 2.56 27.32
N PRO A 199 -7.19 2.99 28.49
CA PRO A 199 -8.51 3.58 28.57
C PRO A 199 -8.66 4.71 27.55
N GLN A 200 -9.84 4.90 26.95
CA GLN A 200 -10.04 5.91 25.92
C GLN A 200 -9.67 7.33 26.41
N ALA A 201 -9.92 7.62 27.69
CA ALA A 201 -9.55 8.87 28.35
C ALA A 201 -8.02 9.11 28.47
N GLU A 202 -7.21 8.08 28.31
CA GLU A 202 -5.74 8.12 28.38
C GLU A 202 -5.10 8.06 26.97
N LEU A 203 -5.91 7.93 25.91
CA LEU A 203 -5.39 7.92 24.55
C LEU A 203 -4.83 9.29 24.17
N PRO A 204 -3.75 9.33 23.37
CA PRO A 204 -3.19 10.59 22.89
C PRO A 204 -4.22 11.32 22.02
N GLU A 205 -4.24 12.65 22.07
CA GLU A 205 -5.07 13.44 21.16
C GLU A 205 -4.59 13.26 19.71
N PHE A 206 -5.54 13.09 18.79
CA PHE A 206 -5.27 13.04 17.35
C PHE A 206 -6.17 14.00 16.57
N PRO A 207 -5.79 15.28 16.43
CA PRO A 207 -6.59 16.23 15.69
C PRO A 207 -6.47 15.99 14.17
N LEU A 208 -7.57 15.60 13.51
CA LEU A 208 -7.61 15.44 12.05
C LEU A 208 -7.67 16.78 11.30
N GLY A 209 -8.13 17.86 11.94
CA GLY A 209 -8.38 19.14 11.24
C GLY A 209 -9.56 19.10 10.27
N VAL A 210 -10.39 18.06 10.36
CA VAL A 210 -11.57 17.83 9.52
C VAL A 210 -12.77 18.62 10.05
N SER A 211 -13.45 19.34 9.15
CA SER A 211 -14.70 20.03 9.46
C SER A 211 -15.85 19.01 9.56
N PRO A 212 -16.71 19.09 10.60
CA PRO A 212 -17.90 18.23 10.71
C PRO A 212 -19.01 18.64 9.72
N ALA A 213 -18.95 19.84 9.14
CA ALA A 213 -19.88 20.28 8.10
C ALA A 213 -19.40 19.82 6.71
N PRO A 214 -20.30 19.32 5.83
CA PRO A 214 -19.96 19.02 4.44
C PRO A 214 -19.36 20.25 3.77
N SER A 215 -18.28 20.07 3.00
CA SER A 215 -17.69 21.15 2.20
C SER A 215 -18.73 21.67 1.22
N ALA A 216 -19.17 22.91 1.39
CA ALA A 216 -20.32 23.47 0.67
C ALA A 216 -20.00 23.98 -0.75
N VAL A 217 -18.76 23.84 -1.27
CA VAL A 217 -18.28 24.77 -2.31
C VAL A 217 -17.53 24.14 -3.51
N ALA A 218 -17.40 22.82 -3.66
CA ALA A 218 -16.87 22.23 -4.89
C ALA A 218 -17.50 20.87 -5.21
N GLU A 219 -17.68 20.55 -6.50
CA GLU A 219 -17.88 19.15 -6.91
C GLU A 219 -16.69 18.35 -6.40
N THR A 220 -16.96 17.39 -5.53
CA THR A 220 -15.89 16.57 -4.97
C THR A 220 -15.34 15.63 -6.05
N PRO A 221 -14.05 15.25 -6.01
CA PRO A 221 -13.49 14.19 -6.85
C PRO A 221 -14.39 12.95 -6.96
N LYS A 222 -15.06 12.58 -5.86
CA LYS A 222 -16.03 11.47 -5.85
C LYS A 222 -17.28 11.74 -6.70
N ALA A 223 -17.86 12.94 -6.65
CA ALA A 223 -19.00 13.29 -7.48
C ALA A 223 -18.65 13.19 -8.97
N ILE A 224 -17.46 13.68 -9.35
CA ILE A 224 -16.92 13.58 -10.71
C ILE A 224 -16.75 12.12 -11.12
N LEU A 225 -16.18 11.27 -10.26
CA LEU A 225 -16.03 9.84 -10.53
C LEU A 225 -17.39 9.13 -10.64
N ARG A 226 -18.37 9.47 -9.80
CA ARG A 226 -19.75 8.92 -9.87
C ARG A 226 -20.40 9.26 -11.20
N GLU A 227 -20.29 10.51 -11.67
CA GLU A 227 -20.82 10.92 -12.97
C GLU A 227 -20.11 10.18 -14.11
N HIS A 228 -18.78 10.12 -14.05
CA HIS A 228 -17.97 9.42 -15.04
C HIS A 228 -18.37 7.96 -15.19
N PHE A 229 -18.44 7.21 -14.09
CA PHE A 229 -18.84 5.81 -14.12
C PHE A 229 -20.32 5.63 -14.45
N SER A 230 -21.22 6.51 -14.01
CA SER A 230 -22.63 6.46 -14.39
C SER A 230 -22.79 6.56 -15.92
N ARG A 231 -22.02 7.44 -16.56
CA ARG A 231 -21.98 7.59 -18.01
C ARG A 231 -21.41 6.35 -18.71
N ILE A 232 -20.27 5.85 -18.25
CA ILE A 232 -19.61 4.65 -18.84
C ILE A 232 -20.49 3.40 -18.69
N TYR A 233 -21.18 3.26 -17.57
CA TYR A 233 -22.09 2.14 -17.31
C TYR A 233 -23.47 2.33 -17.93
N GLY A 234 -23.75 3.50 -18.52
CA GLY A 234 -25.01 3.81 -19.16
C GLY A 234 -26.20 3.83 -18.20
N VAL A 235 -25.98 4.21 -16.93
CA VAL A 235 -27.01 4.15 -15.86
C VAL A 235 -28.31 4.85 -16.27
N ASP A 236 -28.20 6.00 -16.93
CA ASP A 236 -29.37 6.79 -17.36
C ASP A 236 -30.14 6.17 -18.53
N GLN A 237 -29.52 5.24 -19.25
CA GLN A 237 -30.11 4.55 -20.41
C GLN A 237 -30.84 3.26 -20.01
N ILE A 238 -30.79 2.87 -18.73
CA ILE A 238 -31.40 1.64 -18.21
C ILE A 238 -32.82 1.94 -17.72
N PRO A 239 -33.87 1.44 -18.41
CA PRO A 239 -35.25 1.66 -18.00
C PRO A 239 -35.71 0.72 -16.88
N ASP A 240 -35.08 -0.45 -16.77
CA ASP A 240 -35.44 -1.47 -15.77
C ASP A 240 -34.93 -1.08 -14.38
N GLY A 241 -35.82 -1.10 -13.39
CA GLY A 241 -35.49 -0.66 -12.03
C GLY A 241 -34.46 -1.55 -11.33
N ALA A 242 -34.48 -2.86 -11.57
CA ALA A 242 -33.56 -3.80 -10.95
C ALA A 242 -32.15 -3.67 -11.55
N LEU A 243 -32.03 -3.60 -12.87
CA LEU A 243 -30.77 -3.31 -13.56
C LEU A 243 -30.22 -1.93 -13.16
N LYS A 244 -31.08 -0.92 -13.00
CA LYS A 244 -30.63 0.40 -12.54
C LYS A 244 -30.09 0.37 -11.11
N ARG A 245 -30.69 -0.44 -10.23
CA ARG A 245 -30.15 -0.69 -8.87
C ARG A 245 -28.75 -1.32 -8.95
N LEU A 246 -28.58 -2.41 -9.72
CA LEU A 246 -27.27 -3.05 -9.93
C LEU A 246 -26.24 -2.04 -10.48
N ALA A 247 -26.61 -1.28 -11.50
CA ALA A 247 -25.73 -0.29 -12.12
C ALA A 247 -25.30 0.79 -11.11
N SER A 248 -26.22 1.27 -10.27
CA SER A 248 -25.92 2.23 -9.22
C SER A 248 -24.98 1.65 -8.16
N ALA A 249 -25.17 0.38 -7.77
CA ALA A 249 -24.29 -0.31 -6.84
C ALA A 249 -22.88 -0.50 -7.42
N LEU A 250 -22.76 -0.82 -8.71
CA LEU A 250 -21.48 -0.90 -9.42
C LEU A 250 -20.77 0.46 -9.53
N VAL A 251 -21.51 1.57 -9.69
CA VAL A 251 -20.92 2.92 -9.60
C VAL A 251 -20.30 3.14 -8.22
N LEU A 252 -21.05 2.88 -7.15
CA LEU A 252 -20.55 3.03 -5.77
C LEU A 252 -19.34 2.10 -5.49
N ARG A 253 -19.36 0.90 -6.05
CA ARG A 253 -18.25 -0.06 -5.98
C ARG A 253 -16.99 0.48 -6.65
N SER A 254 -17.13 1.07 -7.84
CA SER A 254 -16.03 1.64 -8.63
C SER A 254 -15.48 2.94 -8.07
N THR A 255 -16.28 3.70 -7.32
CA THR A 255 -15.81 4.89 -6.57
C THR A 255 -15.24 4.55 -5.20
N GLY A 256 -15.32 3.28 -4.78
CA GLY A 256 -14.82 2.79 -3.49
C GLY A 256 -15.73 3.10 -2.29
N GLU A 257 -16.96 3.53 -2.55
CA GLU A 257 -17.95 3.88 -1.52
C GLU A 257 -18.73 2.67 -1.03
N LEU A 258 -18.93 1.68 -1.91
CA LEU A 258 -19.39 0.35 -1.54
C LEU A 258 -18.18 -0.60 -1.52
N PRO A 259 -17.69 -1.05 -0.36
CA PRO A 259 -16.50 -1.89 -0.30
C PRO A 259 -16.69 -3.26 -0.97
N TYR A 260 -17.85 -3.87 -0.78
CA TYR A 260 -18.22 -5.17 -1.34
C TYR A 260 -19.65 -5.18 -1.86
N LEU A 261 -19.83 -5.75 -3.04
CA LEU A 261 -21.14 -5.95 -3.67
C LEU A 261 -21.49 -7.45 -3.65
N ASP A 262 -22.65 -7.79 -3.09
CA ASP A 262 -23.16 -9.16 -3.16
C ASP A 262 -23.96 -9.36 -4.45
N LEU A 263 -23.38 -10.04 -5.44
CA LEU A 263 -24.02 -10.28 -6.72
C LEU A 263 -25.28 -11.17 -6.60
N THR A 264 -25.45 -11.93 -5.51
CA THR A 264 -26.64 -12.76 -5.32
C THR A 264 -27.90 -11.92 -5.11
N LEU A 265 -27.76 -10.71 -4.55
CA LEU A 265 -28.85 -9.72 -4.41
C LEU A 265 -29.29 -9.14 -5.76
N HIS A 266 -28.47 -9.31 -6.79
CA HIS A 266 -28.70 -8.81 -8.15
C HIS A 266 -28.77 -9.92 -9.20
N ARG A 267 -29.01 -11.17 -8.79
CA ARG A 267 -28.91 -12.37 -9.64
C ARG A 267 -29.58 -12.22 -11.00
N ASP A 268 -30.84 -11.78 -11.03
CA ASP A 268 -31.60 -11.65 -12.28
C ASP A 268 -31.04 -10.55 -13.19
N SER A 269 -30.60 -9.43 -12.61
CA SER A 269 -29.96 -8.33 -13.31
C SER A 269 -28.59 -8.72 -13.88
N VAL A 270 -27.80 -9.47 -13.11
CA VAL A 270 -26.51 -10.02 -13.57
C VAL A 270 -26.74 -10.97 -14.74
N ALA A 271 -27.72 -11.88 -14.65
CA ALA A 271 -28.07 -12.79 -15.74
C ALA A 271 -28.53 -12.03 -16.99
N GLU A 272 -29.30 -10.95 -16.85
CA GLU A 272 -29.72 -10.11 -17.98
C GLU A 272 -28.54 -9.39 -18.66
N VAL A 273 -27.56 -8.90 -17.89
CA VAL A 273 -26.33 -8.32 -18.46
C VAL A 273 -25.58 -9.35 -19.30
N TRP A 274 -25.42 -10.58 -18.80
CA TRP A 274 -24.68 -11.64 -19.50
C TRP A 274 -25.42 -12.26 -20.68
N LYS A 275 -26.76 -12.18 -20.73
CA LYS A 275 -27.54 -12.54 -21.93
C LYS A 275 -27.29 -11.59 -23.10
N SER A 276 -26.88 -10.36 -22.84
CA SER A 276 -26.69 -9.32 -23.87
C SER A 276 -25.56 -8.35 -23.50
N PRO A 277 -24.31 -8.81 -23.38
CA PRO A 277 -23.18 -7.98 -22.98
C PRO A 277 -22.90 -6.84 -23.96
N SER A 278 -23.27 -7.00 -25.25
CA SER A 278 -23.20 -5.92 -26.26
C SER A 278 -24.18 -4.78 -26.02
N ARG A 279 -25.29 -5.04 -25.31
CA ARG A 279 -26.27 -4.02 -24.91
C ARG A 279 -25.81 -3.26 -23.67
N TYR A 280 -25.03 -3.90 -22.80
CA TYR A 280 -24.56 -3.32 -21.53
C TYR A 280 -23.04 -3.48 -21.34
N PRO A 281 -22.21 -3.00 -22.28
CA PRO A 281 -20.77 -3.27 -22.25
C PRO A 281 -20.10 -2.74 -20.99
N GLY A 282 -20.51 -1.56 -20.50
CA GLY A 282 -19.97 -0.99 -19.26
C GLY A 282 -20.30 -1.82 -18.02
N LEU A 283 -21.54 -2.32 -17.89
CA LEU A 283 -21.91 -3.19 -16.77
C LEU A 283 -21.21 -4.55 -16.85
N ALA A 284 -21.14 -5.13 -18.03
CA ALA A 284 -20.42 -6.39 -18.26
C ALA A 284 -18.94 -6.25 -17.86
N THR A 285 -18.28 -5.15 -18.23
CA THR A 285 -16.90 -4.88 -17.82
C THR A 285 -16.77 -4.68 -16.30
N ALA A 286 -17.70 -3.95 -15.67
CA ALA A 286 -17.66 -3.70 -14.23
C ALA A 286 -17.83 -4.98 -13.40
N LEU A 287 -18.71 -5.88 -13.82
CA LEU A 287 -19.02 -7.12 -13.13
C LEU A 287 -17.85 -8.11 -13.04
N ILE A 288 -16.87 -8.02 -13.95
CA ILE A 288 -15.76 -8.96 -14.00
C ILE A 288 -15.04 -9.06 -12.65
N ARG A 289 -14.77 -7.94 -11.97
CA ARG A 289 -14.02 -7.95 -10.71
C ARG A 289 -14.75 -8.66 -9.56
N ASP A 290 -16.06 -8.72 -9.62
CA ASP A 290 -16.89 -9.30 -8.56
C ASP A 290 -17.29 -10.76 -8.90
N LEU A 291 -16.82 -11.32 -10.02
CA LEU A 291 -16.88 -12.77 -10.27
C LEU A 291 -15.87 -13.46 -9.35
N GLY A 292 -16.26 -14.53 -8.65
CA GLY A 292 -15.43 -15.11 -7.59
C GLY A 292 -14.08 -15.69 -8.05
N GLU A 293 -14.06 -16.51 -9.11
CA GLU A 293 -12.87 -17.27 -9.52
C GLU A 293 -12.06 -16.55 -10.61
N ALA A 294 -10.73 -16.47 -10.45
CA ALA A 294 -9.83 -15.83 -11.41
C ALA A 294 -9.89 -16.45 -12.82
N ASP A 295 -10.04 -17.77 -12.93
CA ASP A 295 -10.18 -18.47 -14.21
C ASP A 295 -11.51 -18.13 -14.91
N LEU A 296 -12.58 -17.95 -14.14
CA LEU A 296 -13.85 -17.47 -14.65
C LEU A 296 -13.72 -16.04 -15.14
N GLN A 297 -13.13 -15.14 -14.33
CA GLN A 297 -12.86 -13.76 -14.71
C GLN A 297 -12.08 -13.67 -16.03
N LEU A 298 -11.01 -14.47 -16.17
CA LEU A 298 -10.16 -14.46 -17.36
C LEU A 298 -10.94 -14.90 -18.61
N ARG A 299 -11.68 -16.02 -18.54
CA ARG A 299 -12.52 -16.48 -19.65
C ARG A 299 -13.59 -15.47 -20.03
N THR A 300 -14.22 -14.83 -19.04
CA THR A 300 -15.23 -13.78 -19.27
C THR A 300 -14.61 -12.56 -19.97
N VAL A 301 -13.42 -12.12 -19.54
CA VAL A 301 -12.69 -11.02 -20.19
C VAL A 301 -12.37 -11.37 -21.65
N GLU A 302 -11.87 -12.58 -21.91
CA GLU A 302 -11.54 -13.05 -23.26
C GLU A 302 -12.77 -13.06 -24.18
N ALA A 303 -13.94 -13.50 -23.66
CA ALA A 303 -15.19 -13.47 -24.40
C ALA A 303 -15.72 -12.04 -24.64
N LEU A 304 -15.46 -11.11 -23.71
CA LEU A 304 -15.94 -9.74 -23.78
C LEU A 304 -15.09 -8.84 -24.69
N LEU A 305 -13.78 -9.11 -24.82
CA LEU A 305 -12.85 -8.27 -25.60
C LEU A 305 -13.32 -7.97 -27.03
N PRO A 306 -13.76 -8.94 -27.86
CA PRO A 306 -14.24 -8.66 -29.22
C PRO A 306 -15.47 -7.73 -29.26
N ILE A 307 -16.33 -7.81 -28.23
CA ILE A 307 -17.51 -6.96 -28.07
C ILE A 307 -17.05 -5.52 -27.77
N LEU A 308 -16.10 -5.35 -26.86
CA LEU A 308 -15.55 -4.04 -26.49
C LEU A 308 -14.77 -3.39 -27.63
N GLU A 309 -14.03 -4.18 -28.40
CA GLU A 309 -13.34 -3.70 -29.62
C GLU A 309 -14.33 -3.17 -30.66
N THR A 310 -15.48 -3.83 -30.80
CA THR A 310 -16.57 -3.36 -31.68
C THR A 310 -17.27 -2.12 -31.12
N HIS A 311 -17.47 -2.06 -29.80
CA HIS A 311 -18.08 -0.91 -29.14
C HIS A 311 -17.21 0.34 -29.23
N GLY A 312 -15.89 0.18 -29.11
CA GLY A 312 -14.91 1.23 -29.38
C GLY A 312 -14.64 2.20 -28.23
N ASP A 313 -15.19 1.98 -27.03
CA ASP A 313 -14.86 2.81 -25.85
C ASP A 313 -13.44 2.48 -25.34
N PRO A 314 -12.50 3.44 -25.38
CA PRO A 314 -11.10 3.18 -25.01
C PRO A 314 -10.91 2.85 -23.52
N PHE A 315 -11.75 3.37 -22.63
CA PHE A 315 -11.64 3.13 -21.19
C PHE A 315 -12.06 1.71 -20.83
N LEU A 316 -13.20 1.25 -21.38
CA LEU A 316 -13.65 -0.13 -21.21
C LEU A 316 -12.65 -1.13 -21.81
N LEU A 317 -12.12 -0.83 -22.99
CA LEU A 317 -11.12 -1.68 -23.64
C LEU A 317 -9.81 -1.75 -22.83
N LEU A 318 -9.34 -0.61 -22.30
CA LEU A 318 -8.18 -0.59 -21.41
C LEU A 318 -8.43 -1.44 -20.16
N LYS A 319 -9.56 -1.24 -19.47
CA LYS A 319 -9.88 -2.01 -18.26
C LYS A 319 -9.92 -3.50 -18.55
N ALA A 320 -10.56 -3.94 -19.62
CA ALA A 320 -10.60 -5.36 -19.98
C ALA A 320 -9.21 -5.94 -20.31
N LYS A 321 -8.38 -5.22 -21.09
CA LYS A 321 -7.01 -5.66 -21.41
C LYS A 321 -6.11 -5.71 -20.18
N ALA A 322 -6.23 -4.72 -19.29
CA ALA A 322 -5.51 -4.70 -18.02
C ALA A 322 -5.94 -5.86 -17.11
N THR A 323 -7.24 -6.15 -17.00
CA THR A 323 -7.73 -7.33 -16.26
C THR A 323 -7.18 -8.62 -16.85
N ARG A 324 -7.15 -8.75 -18.18
CA ARG A 324 -6.57 -9.93 -18.84
C ARG A 324 -5.09 -10.11 -18.46
N ALA A 325 -4.31 -9.03 -18.56
CA ALA A 325 -2.89 -9.05 -18.20
C ALA A 325 -2.67 -9.42 -16.72
N GLU A 326 -3.46 -8.82 -15.82
CA GLU A 326 -3.39 -9.11 -14.39
C GLU A 326 -3.71 -10.57 -14.08
N LEU A 327 -4.75 -11.15 -14.69
CA LEU A 327 -5.17 -12.51 -14.37
C LEU A 327 -4.27 -13.55 -15.01
N SER A 328 -3.84 -13.34 -16.26
CA SER A 328 -3.00 -14.31 -16.96
C SER A 328 -1.52 -14.23 -16.55
N LYS A 329 -1.08 -13.09 -16.00
CA LYS A 329 0.34 -12.78 -15.75
C LYS A 329 1.24 -13.00 -16.97
N ASP A 330 0.66 -12.82 -18.16
CA ASP A 330 1.31 -13.07 -19.45
C ASP A 330 1.94 -11.77 -19.97
N ALA A 331 3.19 -11.85 -20.43
CA ALA A 331 3.96 -10.68 -20.88
C ALA A 331 3.38 -10.04 -22.16
N ASP A 332 2.87 -10.86 -23.09
CA ASP A 332 2.26 -10.35 -24.32
C ASP A 332 0.93 -9.65 -23.99
N HIS A 333 0.18 -10.18 -23.01
CA HIS A 333 -1.02 -9.51 -22.52
C HIS A 333 -0.71 -8.18 -21.81
N LEU A 334 0.38 -8.11 -21.05
CA LEU A 334 0.86 -6.87 -20.44
C LEU A 334 1.25 -5.83 -21.50
N GLU A 335 2.01 -6.22 -22.53
CA GLU A 335 2.37 -5.34 -23.65
C GLU A 335 1.12 -4.78 -24.33
N VAL A 336 0.13 -5.63 -24.64
CA VAL A 336 -1.15 -5.20 -25.23
C VAL A 336 -1.94 -4.25 -24.31
N ALA A 337 -1.82 -4.39 -22.98
CA ALA A 337 -2.44 -3.46 -22.04
C ALA A 337 -1.71 -2.11 -22.03
N ILE A 338 -0.38 -2.08 -22.08
CA ILE A 338 0.43 -0.86 -22.21
C ILE A 338 0.13 -0.13 -23.52
N GLU A 339 0.02 -0.85 -24.65
CA GLU A 339 -0.42 -0.27 -25.93
C GLU A 339 -1.81 0.36 -25.85
N ALA A 340 -2.72 -0.26 -25.08
CA ALA A 340 -4.05 0.28 -24.86
C ALA A 340 -4.03 1.57 -24.03
N VAL A 341 -3.08 1.73 -23.11
CA VAL A 341 -2.81 3.01 -22.43
C VAL A 341 -2.41 4.05 -23.47
N GLY A 342 -1.45 3.75 -24.35
CA GLY A 342 -1.03 4.67 -25.41
C GLY A 342 -2.21 5.10 -26.30
N SER A 343 -3.03 4.14 -26.71
CA SER A 343 -4.27 4.40 -27.47
C SER A 343 -5.26 5.28 -26.73
N LEU A 344 -5.45 5.10 -25.42
CA LEU A 344 -6.31 5.94 -24.58
C LEU A 344 -5.78 7.38 -24.49
N LEU A 345 -4.46 7.54 -24.48
CA LEU A 345 -3.82 8.86 -24.45
C LEU A 345 -3.92 9.59 -25.81
N GLU A 346 -3.91 8.86 -26.93
CA GLU A 346 -3.92 9.43 -28.30
C GLU A 346 -5.32 9.66 -28.90
N LYS A 347 -6.32 8.80 -28.61
CA LYS A 347 -7.63 8.84 -29.28
C LYS A 347 -8.49 10.04 -28.85
N THR A 348 -9.37 10.47 -29.76
CA THR A 348 -10.21 11.69 -29.68
C THR A 348 -10.86 11.88 -28.31
N TYR A 349 -10.68 13.08 -27.76
CA TYR A 349 -10.92 13.56 -26.38
C TYR A 349 -9.77 13.31 -25.39
N GLY A 350 -9.00 12.22 -25.47
CA GLY A 350 -7.78 11.98 -24.69
C GLY A 350 -7.94 12.01 -23.16
N LEU A 351 -7.06 11.32 -22.43
CA LEU A 351 -7.13 11.31 -20.96
C LEU A 351 -7.02 12.72 -20.34
N GLN A 352 -6.29 13.62 -21.01
CA GLN A 352 -6.06 15.02 -20.62
C GLN A 352 -7.32 15.89 -20.46
N GLN A 353 -8.42 15.56 -21.14
CA GLN A 353 -9.67 16.34 -21.04
C GLN A 353 -10.52 15.92 -19.85
N HIS A 354 -10.15 14.83 -19.20
CA HIS A 354 -10.81 14.38 -18.00
C HIS A 354 -10.21 15.05 -16.76
N ASP A 355 -11.04 15.22 -15.73
CA ASP A 355 -10.59 15.60 -14.41
C ASP A 355 -9.44 14.69 -13.93
N PRO A 356 -8.39 15.22 -13.27
CA PRO A 356 -7.29 14.42 -12.75
C PRO A 356 -7.68 13.19 -11.94
N SER A 357 -8.82 13.21 -11.24
CA SER A 357 -9.34 12.04 -10.52
C SER A 357 -9.67 10.88 -11.45
N VAL A 358 -10.27 11.19 -12.59
CA VAL A 358 -10.54 10.20 -13.66
C VAL A 358 -9.23 9.73 -14.29
N GLN A 359 -8.26 10.64 -14.51
CA GLN A 359 -6.95 10.26 -15.06
C GLN A 359 -6.23 9.26 -14.15
N ILE A 360 -6.22 9.51 -12.85
CA ILE A 360 -5.63 8.61 -11.84
C ILE A 360 -6.36 7.27 -11.81
N VAL A 361 -7.69 7.25 -11.78
CA VAL A 361 -8.45 5.99 -11.78
C VAL A 361 -8.26 5.19 -13.07
N ALA A 362 -8.07 5.87 -14.20
CA ALA A 362 -7.75 5.23 -15.48
C ALA A 362 -6.37 4.57 -15.47
N LEU A 363 -5.38 5.19 -14.82
CA LEU A 363 -3.98 4.76 -14.89
C LEU A 363 -3.51 3.91 -13.70
N TYR A 364 -4.19 3.99 -12.56
CA TYR A 364 -3.67 3.54 -11.25
C TYR A 364 -4.73 2.92 -10.33
N ALA A 365 -5.86 2.45 -10.87
CA ALA A 365 -6.88 1.79 -10.04
C ALA A 365 -7.30 0.43 -10.61
N GLY A 366 -7.37 -0.55 -9.71
CA GLY A 366 -7.78 -1.91 -10.03
C GLY A 366 -6.69 -2.63 -10.86
N PRO A 367 -7.04 -3.30 -11.97
CA PRO A 367 -6.06 -4.02 -12.79
C PRO A 367 -4.93 -3.16 -13.35
N MET A 368 -5.12 -1.85 -13.35
CA MET A 368 -4.10 -0.90 -13.79
C MET A 368 -2.94 -0.77 -12.81
N ASP A 369 -3.11 -1.10 -11.53
CA ASP A 369 -1.97 -1.23 -10.61
C ASP A 369 -1.00 -2.29 -11.12
N TYR A 370 -1.50 -3.45 -11.58
CA TYR A 370 -0.63 -4.47 -12.19
C TYR A 370 0.09 -3.96 -13.44
N VAL A 371 -0.63 -3.25 -14.33
CA VAL A 371 -0.03 -2.72 -15.57
C VAL A 371 1.04 -1.67 -15.26
N SER A 372 0.81 -0.76 -14.31
CA SER A 372 1.81 0.23 -13.92
C SER A 372 3.02 -0.41 -13.25
N ASP A 373 2.78 -1.32 -12.32
CA ASP A 373 3.83 -1.85 -11.43
C ASP A 373 4.71 -2.88 -12.16
N GLU A 374 4.14 -3.71 -13.04
CA GLU A 374 4.88 -4.68 -13.86
C GLU A 374 5.36 -4.10 -15.19
N GLY A 375 4.61 -3.16 -15.79
CA GLY A 375 5.07 -2.41 -16.96
C GLY A 375 6.26 -1.50 -16.63
N GLY A 376 6.37 -1.05 -15.38
CA GLY A 376 7.55 -0.41 -14.82
C GLY A 376 8.06 0.74 -15.69
N LYS A 377 9.27 0.57 -16.24
CA LYS A 377 9.94 1.61 -17.04
C LYS A 377 9.23 1.89 -18.36
N ASP A 378 8.70 0.87 -19.03
CA ASP A 378 8.04 1.02 -20.33
C ASP A 378 6.73 1.82 -20.17
N PHE A 379 6.00 1.56 -19.08
CA PHE A 379 4.82 2.36 -18.70
C PHE A 379 5.20 3.81 -18.40
N LEU A 380 6.28 4.06 -17.65
CA LEU A 380 6.74 5.41 -17.35
C LEU A 380 7.23 6.17 -18.59
N GLU A 381 7.94 5.50 -19.49
CA GLU A 381 8.40 6.06 -20.78
C GLU A 381 7.22 6.42 -21.67
N LEU A 382 6.19 5.57 -21.72
CA LEU A 382 4.95 5.85 -22.44
C LEU A 382 4.26 7.13 -21.94
N LEU A 383 4.14 7.29 -20.62
CA LEU A 383 3.56 8.51 -20.03
C LEU A 383 4.42 9.74 -20.32
N SER A 384 5.74 9.60 -20.19
CA SER A 384 6.70 10.71 -20.37
C SER A 384 6.82 11.17 -21.82
N ALA A 385 6.65 10.26 -22.78
CA ALA A 385 6.64 10.58 -24.21
C ALA A 385 5.39 11.38 -24.61
N ASN A 386 4.33 11.34 -23.79
CA ASN A 386 3.07 11.98 -24.11
C ASN A 386 2.97 13.39 -23.52
N THR A 387 3.18 14.40 -24.37
CA THR A 387 3.12 15.82 -23.99
C THR A 387 1.76 16.31 -23.47
N ALA A 388 0.69 15.51 -23.63
CA ALA A 388 -0.64 15.81 -23.09
C ALA A 388 -0.78 15.49 -21.59
N ILE A 389 0.14 14.69 -21.03
CA ILE A 389 0.11 14.38 -19.61
C ILE A 389 0.76 15.52 -18.81
N PRO A 390 0.06 16.08 -17.79
CA PRO A 390 0.65 17.10 -16.94
C PRO A 390 1.94 16.63 -16.25
N GLU A 391 2.92 17.52 -16.10
CA GLU A 391 4.20 17.17 -15.49
C GLU A 391 4.04 16.56 -14.09
N TRP A 392 3.15 17.10 -13.25
CA TRP A 392 2.91 16.58 -11.91
C TRP A 392 2.50 15.09 -11.92
N LEU A 393 1.76 14.65 -12.93
CA LEU A 393 1.30 13.26 -13.06
C LEU A 393 2.44 12.34 -13.52
N ILE A 394 3.33 12.82 -14.39
CA ILE A 394 4.58 12.12 -14.74
C ILE A 394 5.46 11.96 -13.50
N ARG A 395 5.60 13.01 -12.69
CA ARG A 395 6.35 12.95 -11.42
C ARG A 395 5.71 12.00 -10.39
N TYR A 396 4.38 11.95 -10.36
CA TYR A 396 3.67 10.97 -9.55
C TYR A 396 3.95 9.54 -10.01
N ALA A 397 3.92 9.31 -11.33
CA ALA A 397 4.25 8.03 -11.96
C ALA A 397 5.68 7.57 -11.63
N GLU A 398 6.65 8.47 -11.77
CA GLU A 398 8.06 8.28 -11.42
C GLU A 398 8.19 7.91 -9.93
N GLY A 399 7.48 8.62 -9.06
CA GLY A 399 7.42 8.34 -7.63
C GLY A 399 6.90 6.94 -7.31
N ARG A 400 5.79 6.52 -7.91
CA ARG A 400 5.22 5.17 -7.75
C ARG A 400 6.19 4.10 -8.25
N TYR A 401 6.73 4.27 -9.45
CA TYR A 401 7.71 3.36 -10.03
C TYR A 401 8.88 3.10 -9.06
N HIS A 402 9.43 4.15 -8.46
CA HIS A 402 10.54 4.01 -7.53
C HIS A 402 10.13 3.40 -6.18
N ILE A 403 8.91 3.62 -5.69
CA ILE A 403 8.39 2.87 -4.53
C ILE A 403 8.39 1.37 -4.83
N ASP A 404 7.86 0.98 -5.99
CA ASP A 404 7.76 -0.44 -6.35
C ASP A 404 9.14 -1.04 -6.62
N ALA A 405 10.03 -0.30 -7.29
CA ALA A 405 11.43 -0.68 -7.48
C ALA A 405 12.16 -0.87 -6.14
N ALA A 406 11.88 -0.03 -5.13
CA ALA A 406 12.42 -0.22 -3.79
C ALA A 406 12.00 -1.57 -3.22
N TRP A 407 10.70 -1.86 -3.18
CA TRP A 407 10.19 -3.12 -2.62
C TRP A 407 10.67 -4.35 -3.41
N LYS A 408 10.82 -4.24 -4.74
CA LYS A 408 11.43 -5.27 -5.59
C LYS A 408 12.91 -5.50 -5.23
N ALA A 409 13.68 -4.43 -5.01
CA ALA A 409 15.09 -4.51 -4.60
C ALA A 409 15.27 -5.13 -3.21
N ARG A 410 14.42 -4.75 -2.24
CA ARG A 410 14.40 -5.33 -0.90
C ARG A 410 14.00 -6.80 -0.90
N GLY A 411 13.05 -7.16 -1.76
CA GLY A 411 12.39 -8.46 -1.78
C GLY A 411 11.32 -8.61 -0.69
N SER A 412 10.67 -9.78 -0.70
CA SER A 412 9.56 -10.13 0.20
C SER A 412 10.00 -10.82 1.49
N GLY A 413 11.32 -10.96 1.72
CA GLY A 413 11.87 -11.60 2.89
C GLY A 413 11.64 -10.82 4.19
N TRP A 414 11.81 -11.49 5.32
CA TRP A 414 11.91 -10.84 6.62
C TRP A 414 13.08 -9.86 6.65
N ALA A 415 12.98 -8.78 7.42
CA ALA A 415 14.02 -7.73 7.47
C ALA A 415 15.44 -8.29 7.74
N TYR A 416 15.56 -9.31 8.61
CA TYR A 416 16.84 -9.96 8.93
C TYR A 416 17.40 -10.84 7.79
N SER A 417 16.61 -11.10 6.75
CA SER A 417 16.99 -11.94 5.60
C SER A 417 17.30 -11.14 4.33
N VAL A 418 17.09 -9.83 4.36
CA VAL A 418 17.40 -8.92 3.24
C VAL A 418 18.92 -8.70 3.20
N THR A 419 19.52 -8.82 2.02
CA THR A 419 20.97 -8.60 1.84
C THR A 419 21.32 -7.11 1.96
N GLN A 420 22.60 -6.81 2.14
CA GLN A 420 23.06 -5.41 2.18
C GLN A 420 22.73 -4.68 0.87
N GLU A 421 22.97 -5.33 -0.28
CA GLU A 421 22.68 -4.77 -1.60
C GLU A 421 21.17 -4.53 -1.80
N GLY A 422 20.34 -5.42 -1.24
CA GLY A 422 18.88 -5.25 -1.23
C GLY A 422 18.44 -4.03 -0.43
N TRP A 423 19.08 -3.77 0.73
CA TRP A 423 18.85 -2.56 1.51
C TRP A 423 19.36 -1.29 0.83
N GLU A 424 20.56 -1.32 0.25
CA GLU A 424 21.12 -0.19 -0.50
C GLU A 424 20.24 0.17 -1.70
N GLY A 425 19.76 -0.83 -2.45
CA GLY A 425 18.78 -0.65 -3.51
C GLY A 425 17.47 -0.05 -2.98
N PHE A 426 16.92 -0.62 -1.91
CA PHE A 426 15.69 -0.13 -1.28
C PHE A 426 15.76 1.36 -0.93
N TYR A 427 16.79 1.78 -0.21
CA TYR A 427 16.92 3.19 0.21
C TYR A 427 17.21 4.13 -0.97
N ARG A 428 18.03 3.71 -1.93
CA ARG A 428 18.27 4.50 -3.15
C ARG A 428 16.99 4.75 -3.91
N GLU A 429 16.18 3.72 -4.15
CA GLU A 429 14.92 3.86 -4.86
C GLU A 429 13.91 4.70 -4.04
N LEU A 430 13.83 4.53 -2.71
CA LEU A 430 12.98 5.40 -1.88
C LEU A 430 13.39 6.88 -1.93
N GLN A 431 14.69 7.18 -2.04
CA GLN A 431 15.17 8.55 -2.22
C GLN A 431 14.69 9.14 -3.55
N LEU A 432 14.78 8.38 -4.65
CA LEU A 432 14.27 8.78 -5.97
C LEU A 432 12.75 8.97 -5.94
N ALA A 433 12.02 8.05 -5.29
CA ALA A 433 10.59 8.17 -5.08
C ALA A 433 10.23 9.45 -4.33
N GLY A 434 10.92 9.73 -3.22
CA GLY A 434 10.70 10.91 -2.41
C GLY A 434 10.90 12.21 -3.20
N ALA A 435 11.98 12.30 -3.98
CA ALA A 435 12.27 13.46 -4.81
C ALA A 435 11.21 13.68 -5.90
N ALA A 436 10.77 12.61 -6.57
CA ALA A 436 9.74 12.69 -7.61
C ALA A 436 8.37 13.08 -7.04
N LEU A 437 7.94 12.44 -5.95
CA LEU A 437 6.66 12.74 -5.29
C LEU A 437 6.63 14.15 -4.70
N HIS A 438 7.75 14.65 -4.16
CA HIS A 438 7.84 16.04 -3.71
C HIS A 438 7.58 17.01 -4.85
N LYS A 439 8.26 16.83 -5.99
CA LYS A 439 8.04 17.65 -7.20
C LYS A 439 6.61 17.55 -7.72
N SER A 440 6.01 16.36 -7.67
CA SER A 440 4.61 16.14 -8.04
C SER A 440 3.67 16.96 -7.16
N TRP A 441 3.86 16.91 -5.84
CA TRP A 441 3.07 17.67 -4.88
C TRP A 441 3.28 19.18 -5.01
N GLU A 442 4.52 19.66 -5.17
CA GLU A 442 4.80 21.10 -5.37
C GLU A 442 4.16 21.64 -6.65
N ALA A 443 4.18 20.85 -7.73
CA ALA A 443 3.57 21.23 -8.99
C ALA A 443 2.04 21.24 -8.92
N ASN A 444 1.44 20.40 -8.06
CA ASN A 444 -0.01 20.36 -7.92
C ASN A 444 -0.49 19.92 -6.51
N PRO A 445 -0.47 20.83 -5.52
CA PRO A 445 -0.75 20.49 -4.13
C PRO A 445 -2.23 20.26 -3.83
N GLU A 446 -3.14 20.58 -4.77
CA GLU A 446 -4.59 20.40 -4.63
C GLU A 446 -5.02 18.93 -4.76
N TYR A 447 -4.10 18.01 -5.10
CA TYR A 447 -4.38 16.58 -5.23
C TYR A 447 -3.70 15.73 -4.15
N PRO A 448 -4.41 14.71 -3.62
CA PRO A 448 -3.93 13.92 -2.49
C PRO A 448 -2.94 12.82 -2.87
N TYR A 449 -2.71 12.58 -4.17
CA TYR A 449 -2.04 11.37 -4.66
C TYR A 449 -0.57 11.30 -4.22
N ALA A 450 0.21 12.35 -4.53
CA ALA A 450 1.62 12.45 -4.15
C ALA A 450 1.83 12.42 -2.63
N PRO A 451 1.13 13.25 -1.81
CA PRO A 451 1.29 13.19 -0.36
C PRO A 451 0.87 11.83 0.23
N ALA A 452 -0.18 11.18 -0.30
CA ALA A 452 -0.55 9.84 0.16
C ALA A 452 0.52 8.78 -0.15
N SER A 453 1.20 8.87 -1.31
CA SER A 453 2.32 7.98 -1.63
C SER A 453 3.57 8.29 -0.80
N MET A 454 3.80 9.56 -0.43
CA MET A 454 4.92 9.94 0.45
C MET A 454 4.85 9.27 1.82
N ILE A 455 3.66 8.96 2.33
CA ILE A 455 3.49 8.20 3.57
C ILE A 455 4.22 6.84 3.49
N LYS A 456 4.16 6.16 2.33
CA LYS A 456 4.87 4.90 2.11
C LYS A 456 6.39 5.10 2.08
N VAL A 457 6.86 6.19 1.48
CA VAL A 457 8.29 6.56 1.46
C VAL A 457 8.78 6.83 2.87
N CYS A 458 8.07 7.65 3.65
CA CYS A 458 8.43 7.95 5.04
C CYS A 458 8.49 6.69 5.90
N MET A 459 7.47 5.83 5.81
CA MET A 459 7.43 4.56 6.52
C MET A 459 8.59 3.64 6.11
N GLY A 460 8.83 3.46 4.81
CA GLY A 460 9.91 2.61 4.30
C GLY A 460 11.29 3.11 4.72
N ALA A 461 11.51 4.44 4.66
CA ALA A 461 12.75 5.09 5.06
C ALA A 461 12.88 5.24 6.60
N SER A 462 11.94 4.71 7.40
CA SER A 462 11.92 4.82 8.85
C SER A 462 12.02 6.26 9.36
N LEU A 463 11.38 7.20 8.66
CA LEU A 463 11.32 8.60 9.09
C LEU A 463 10.42 8.75 10.32
N PRO A 464 10.63 9.79 11.15
CA PRO A 464 9.80 10.03 12.33
C PRO A 464 8.31 10.16 11.98
N ASP A 465 7.41 9.68 12.86
CA ASP A 465 5.95 9.78 12.67
C ASP A 465 5.47 11.20 12.36
N LYS A 466 6.12 12.23 12.90
CA LYS A 466 5.83 13.63 12.58
C LYS A 466 5.87 13.93 11.07
N GLU A 467 6.82 13.35 10.35
CA GLU A 467 6.96 13.53 8.89
C GLU A 467 5.85 12.78 8.16
N THR A 468 5.63 11.52 8.52
CA THR A 468 4.57 10.68 7.97
C THR A 468 3.19 11.32 8.17
N ARG A 469 2.95 11.87 9.35
CA ARG A 469 1.74 12.63 9.70
C ARG A 469 1.61 13.92 8.91
N THR A 470 2.71 14.62 8.64
CA THR A 470 2.69 15.84 7.81
C THR A 470 2.19 15.53 6.40
N TRP A 471 2.67 14.45 5.79
CA TRP A 471 2.21 14.02 4.47
C TRP A 471 0.76 13.52 4.48
N PHE A 472 0.35 12.83 5.55
CA PHE A 472 -1.06 12.48 5.75
C PHE A 472 -1.95 13.73 5.82
N LEU A 473 -1.59 14.74 6.61
CA LEU A 473 -2.35 15.98 6.72
C LEU A 473 -2.44 16.72 5.38
N ARG A 474 -1.35 16.79 4.61
CA ARG A 474 -1.36 17.37 3.25
C ARG A 474 -2.34 16.64 2.33
N ALA A 475 -2.42 15.31 2.41
CA ALA A 475 -3.33 14.55 1.57
C ALA A 475 -4.80 14.83 1.92
N ILE A 476 -5.15 14.91 3.21
CA ILE A 476 -6.54 15.18 3.62
C ILE A 476 -6.92 16.66 3.53
N GLU A 477 -5.93 17.57 3.51
CA GLU A 477 -6.16 18.98 3.17
C GLU A 477 -6.55 19.14 1.69
N ALA A 478 -5.91 18.37 0.80
CA ALA A 478 -6.24 18.34 -0.62
C ALA A 478 -7.58 17.63 -0.90
N GLN A 479 -7.76 16.43 -0.34
CA GLN A 479 -9.03 15.70 -0.42
C GLN A 479 -9.27 14.93 0.87
N GLU A 480 -10.18 15.46 1.68
CA GLU A 480 -10.46 15.00 3.03
C GLU A 480 -10.78 13.50 3.15
N ASP A 481 -11.47 12.95 2.15
CA ASP A 481 -11.95 11.56 2.14
C ASP A 481 -11.14 10.65 1.20
N TYR A 482 -9.88 11.01 0.93
CA TYR A 482 -8.98 10.20 0.12
C TYR A 482 -8.49 8.96 0.90
N LEU A 483 -9.27 7.88 0.81
CA LEU A 483 -9.08 6.62 1.54
C LEU A 483 -7.63 6.07 1.53
N PRO A 484 -6.86 6.11 0.43
CA PRO A 484 -5.48 5.62 0.44
C PRO A 484 -4.57 6.35 1.44
N ALA A 485 -4.79 7.65 1.73
CA ALA A 485 -4.02 8.38 2.74
C ALA A 485 -4.24 7.81 4.14
N TYR A 486 -5.51 7.57 4.52
CA TYR A 486 -5.86 6.97 5.81
C TYR A 486 -5.29 5.56 5.96
N ARG A 487 -5.41 4.73 4.93
CA ARG A 487 -4.87 3.36 4.94
C ARG A 487 -3.35 3.34 5.05
N ASN A 488 -2.65 4.17 4.27
CA ASN A 488 -1.20 4.27 4.34
C ASN A 488 -0.75 4.79 5.72
N TYR A 489 -1.45 5.78 6.28
CA TYR A 489 -1.10 6.33 7.60
C TYR A 489 -1.33 5.30 8.71
N LEU A 490 -2.49 4.64 8.71
CA LEU A 490 -2.81 3.56 9.65
C LEU A 490 -1.76 2.44 9.59
N TRP A 491 -1.30 2.06 8.39
CA TRP A 491 -0.26 1.06 8.21
C TRP A 491 1.09 1.54 8.77
N SER A 492 1.42 2.82 8.59
CA SER A 492 2.68 3.40 9.07
C SER A 492 2.81 3.49 10.59
N ILE A 493 1.68 3.53 11.31
CA ILE A 493 1.65 3.60 12.77
C ILE A 493 1.40 2.23 13.44
N LEU A 494 1.56 1.13 12.70
CA LEU A 494 1.60 -0.20 13.31
C LEU A 494 2.83 -0.35 14.23
N PRO A 495 2.75 -1.16 15.30
CA PRO A 495 3.89 -1.38 16.21
C PRO A 495 5.18 -1.80 15.51
N ARG A 496 5.07 -2.63 14.47
CA ARG A 496 6.23 -3.09 13.66
C ARG A 496 6.92 -1.98 12.85
N TRP A 497 6.29 -0.82 12.72
CA TRP A 497 6.79 0.37 12.01
C TRP A 497 7.06 1.54 12.96
N GLY A 498 7.13 1.29 14.28
CA GLY A 498 7.46 2.30 15.28
C GLY A 498 6.24 3.02 15.89
N GLY A 499 5.03 2.60 15.56
CA GLY A 499 3.81 3.08 16.21
C GLY A 499 3.36 2.24 17.42
N SER A 500 2.07 2.26 17.76
CA SER A 500 1.53 1.61 18.96
C SER A 500 0.02 1.33 18.86
N ASP A 501 -0.48 0.41 19.70
CA ASP A 501 -1.92 0.14 19.82
C ASP A 501 -2.74 1.38 20.18
N ALA A 502 -2.20 2.23 21.08
CA ALA A 502 -2.84 3.49 21.48
C ALA A 502 -2.94 4.49 20.32
N GLN A 503 -1.93 4.58 19.46
CA GLN A 503 -1.99 5.42 18.24
C GLN A 503 -3.03 4.91 17.26
N LEU A 504 -3.11 3.59 17.04
CA LEU A 504 -4.14 2.98 16.18
C LEU A 504 -5.54 3.28 16.70
N ALA A 505 -5.78 3.07 18.00
CA ALA A 505 -7.07 3.34 18.65
C ALA A 505 -7.44 4.82 18.54
N SER A 506 -6.52 5.72 18.92
CA SER A 506 -6.73 7.17 18.86
C SER A 506 -7.04 7.65 17.44
N PHE A 507 -6.32 7.15 16.44
CA PHE A 507 -6.58 7.52 15.04
C PHE A 507 -7.97 7.08 14.56
N GLY A 508 -8.39 5.85 14.89
CA GLY A 508 -9.73 5.36 14.58
C GLY A 508 -10.83 6.19 15.25
N ILE A 509 -10.65 6.54 16.53
CA ILE A 509 -11.57 7.40 17.29
C ILE A 509 -11.66 8.80 16.69
N ALA A 510 -10.52 9.39 16.30
CA ALA A 510 -10.51 10.67 15.63
C ALA A 510 -11.31 10.64 14.32
N CYS A 511 -11.21 9.54 13.57
CA CYS A 511 -11.96 9.36 12.32
C CYS A 511 -13.46 9.26 12.53
N VAL A 512 -13.95 8.51 13.53
CA VAL A 512 -15.40 8.46 13.83
C VAL A 512 -15.91 9.82 14.35
N ASN A 513 -15.10 10.53 15.14
CA ASN A 513 -15.42 11.85 15.67
C ASN A 513 -15.48 12.96 14.60
N SER A 514 -15.05 12.68 13.37
CA SER A 514 -15.28 13.59 12.23
C SER A 514 -16.78 13.78 11.93
N ASN A 515 -17.63 12.81 12.29
CA ASN A 515 -19.06 12.74 11.94
C ASN A 515 -19.35 12.80 10.41
N ARG A 516 -18.33 12.55 9.58
CA ARG A 516 -18.44 12.56 8.11
C ARG A 516 -18.94 11.23 7.56
N TYR A 517 -20.14 10.82 7.99
CA TYR A 517 -20.78 9.58 7.55
C TYR A 517 -21.27 9.61 6.09
N ASP A 518 -21.11 10.77 5.42
CA ASP A 518 -21.17 10.92 3.96
C ASP A 518 -19.88 10.46 3.25
N THR A 519 -18.84 10.07 4.01
CA THR A 519 -17.52 9.70 3.50
C THR A 519 -17.04 8.36 4.09
N CYS A 520 -15.90 7.85 3.63
CA CYS A 520 -15.27 6.65 4.18
C CYS A 520 -14.51 6.88 5.50
N ILE A 521 -14.44 8.12 6.01
CA ILE A 521 -13.55 8.48 7.12
C ILE A 521 -13.92 7.72 8.40
N PRO A 522 -15.17 7.78 8.93
CA PRO A 522 -15.53 7.00 10.12
C PRO A 522 -15.22 5.49 10.04
N ALA A 523 -15.34 4.87 8.86
CA ALA A 523 -15.07 3.44 8.66
C ALA A 523 -13.61 3.04 8.96
N ILE A 524 -12.68 4.00 9.04
CA ILE A 524 -11.30 3.77 9.49
C ILE A 524 -11.25 3.27 10.93
N LEU A 525 -12.27 3.52 11.77
CA LEU A 525 -12.37 2.90 13.09
C LEU A 525 -12.37 1.37 13.01
N LEU A 526 -13.22 0.79 12.15
CA LEU A 526 -13.27 -0.67 11.96
C LEU A 526 -11.95 -1.20 11.40
N GLU A 527 -11.39 -0.54 10.39
CA GLU A 527 -10.10 -0.90 9.82
C GLU A 527 -8.99 -0.87 10.89
N SER A 528 -8.97 0.15 11.75
CA SER A 528 -8.04 0.24 12.88
C SER A 528 -8.18 -0.97 13.81
N HIS A 529 -9.41 -1.38 14.13
CA HIS A 529 -9.60 -2.59 14.93
C HIS A 529 -9.11 -3.87 14.22
N HIS A 530 -9.32 -4.03 12.92
CA HIS A 530 -8.74 -5.16 12.18
C HIS A 530 -7.21 -5.14 12.23
N ARG A 531 -6.58 -3.97 12.07
CA ARG A 531 -5.12 -3.83 12.17
C ARG A 531 -4.59 -4.19 13.55
N ARG A 532 -5.29 -3.75 14.61
CA ARG A 532 -4.96 -4.11 16.00
C ARG A 532 -5.16 -5.61 16.25
N ALA A 533 -6.21 -6.21 15.70
CA ALA A 533 -6.46 -7.65 15.78
C ALA A 533 -5.35 -8.49 15.14
N MET A 534 -4.76 -8.01 14.03
CA MET A 534 -3.62 -8.67 13.37
C MET A 534 -2.35 -8.70 14.22
N GLU A 535 -2.23 -7.85 15.25
CA GLU A 535 -1.11 -7.85 16.20
C GLU A 535 -1.37 -8.78 17.41
N TRP A 536 -2.56 -9.38 17.49
CA TRP A 536 -2.92 -10.36 18.52
C TRP A 536 -2.66 -11.80 18.04
N GLU A 537 -2.45 -12.72 18.98
CA GLU A 537 -2.28 -14.14 18.66
C GLU A 537 -3.58 -14.78 18.14
N SER A 538 -4.72 -14.23 18.57
CA SER A 538 -6.06 -14.69 18.22
C SER A 538 -6.96 -13.49 17.97
N GLU A 539 -7.40 -13.33 16.72
CA GLU A 539 -8.39 -12.30 16.34
C GLU A 539 -9.71 -12.49 17.09
N TRP A 540 -10.11 -13.73 17.36
CA TRP A 540 -11.30 -14.01 18.17
C TRP A 540 -11.19 -13.45 19.58
N GLU A 541 -10.07 -13.69 20.26
CA GLU A 541 -9.84 -13.19 21.62
C GLU A 541 -9.75 -11.66 21.64
N TYR A 542 -9.20 -11.06 20.58
CA TYR A 542 -9.16 -9.61 20.42
C TYR A 542 -10.57 -9.00 20.43
N TRP A 543 -11.49 -9.54 19.62
CA TRP A 543 -12.86 -9.03 19.50
C TRP A 543 -13.70 -9.28 20.75
N GLN A 544 -13.50 -10.42 21.42
CA GLN A 544 -14.15 -10.73 22.71
C GLN A 544 -13.65 -9.87 23.88
N ALA A 545 -12.45 -9.30 23.75
CA ALA A 545 -11.84 -8.47 24.78
C ALA A 545 -12.13 -6.97 24.63
N ARG A 546 -12.93 -6.53 23.65
CA ARG A 546 -13.21 -5.10 23.44
C ARG A 546 -13.95 -4.50 24.64
N SER A 547 -13.61 -3.26 24.96
CA SER A 547 -14.30 -2.50 26.01
C SER A 547 -15.71 -2.08 25.59
N ASP A 548 -16.59 -1.82 26.56
CA ASP A 548 -17.94 -1.30 26.30
C ASP A 548 -17.92 0.01 25.52
N GLU A 549 -16.88 0.84 25.70
CA GLU A 549 -16.70 2.10 24.98
C GLU A 549 -16.37 1.86 23.50
N GLU A 550 -15.39 1.00 23.20
CA GLU A 550 -15.04 0.63 21.82
C GLU A 550 -16.22 -0.06 21.09
N ILE A 551 -16.96 -0.93 21.81
CA ILE A 551 -18.15 -1.58 21.27
C ILE A 551 -19.22 -0.53 20.91
N ARG A 552 -19.47 0.42 21.81
CA ARG A 552 -20.43 1.51 21.57
C ARG A 552 -20.02 2.37 20.39
N ASP A 553 -18.73 2.72 20.26
CA ASP A 553 -18.24 3.57 19.17
C ASP A 553 -18.41 2.89 17.80
N LEU A 554 -18.10 1.59 17.69
CA LEU A 554 -18.33 0.80 16.48
C LEU A 554 -19.82 0.69 16.12
N ARG A 555 -20.69 0.44 17.11
CA ARG A 555 -22.14 0.37 16.90
C ARG A 555 -22.72 1.70 16.42
N ASN A 556 -22.32 2.80 17.05
CA ASN A 556 -22.73 4.14 16.64
C ASN A 556 -22.29 4.42 15.20
N MET A 557 -21.08 4.01 14.83
CA MET A 557 -20.58 4.15 13.47
C MET A 557 -21.43 3.34 12.47
N PHE A 558 -21.72 2.06 12.74
CA PHE A 558 -22.56 1.25 11.85
C PHE A 558 -23.97 1.83 11.68
N ALA A 559 -24.60 2.22 12.79
CA ALA A 559 -25.92 2.83 12.77
C ALA A 559 -25.94 4.14 11.96
N ALA A 560 -24.98 5.04 12.21
CA ALA A 560 -24.90 6.31 11.53
C ALA A 560 -24.68 6.17 10.02
N TYR A 561 -23.84 5.21 9.59
CA TYR A 561 -23.69 4.91 8.16
C TYR A 561 -24.95 4.30 7.54
N ALA A 562 -25.61 3.38 8.24
CA ALA A 562 -26.84 2.77 7.75
C ALA A 562 -27.97 3.81 7.62
N ASP A 563 -28.01 4.78 8.54
CA ASP A 563 -29.01 5.85 8.57
C ASP A 563 -28.71 6.96 7.54
N SER A 564 -27.43 7.23 7.22
CA SER A 564 -27.03 8.20 6.19
C SER A 564 -27.10 7.63 4.76
N ALA A 565 -27.12 6.31 4.60
CA ALA A 565 -27.06 5.66 3.29
C ALA A 565 -28.37 5.86 2.48
N GLU A 566 -28.24 6.59 1.37
CA GLU A 566 -29.31 6.75 0.37
C GLU A 566 -29.55 5.45 -0.42
N ASN A 567 -28.48 4.70 -0.70
CA ASN A 567 -28.53 3.46 -1.45
C ASN A 567 -28.81 2.26 -0.51
N PRO A 568 -29.82 1.41 -0.79
CA PRO A 568 -30.12 0.24 0.03
C PRO A 568 -28.96 -0.75 0.18
N ASP A 569 -28.17 -0.99 -0.87
CA ASP A 569 -27.03 -1.91 -0.84
C ASP A 569 -25.93 -1.42 0.11
N LEU A 570 -25.70 -0.10 0.16
CA LEU A 570 -24.77 0.50 1.12
C LEU A 570 -25.28 0.42 2.56
N ARG A 571 -26.58 0.71 2.77
CA ARG A 571 -27.22 0.54 4.09
C ARG A 571 -27.12 -0.90 4.57
N ASN A 572 -27.48 -1.84 3.70
CA ASN A 572 -27.48 -3.27 4.03
C ASN A 572 -26.07 -3.79 4.24
N TYR A 573 -25.08 -3.29 3.50
CA TYR A 573 -23.66 -3.56 3.76
C TYR A 573 -23.29 -3.26 5.21
N TYR A 574 -23.52 -2.03 5.70
CA TYR A 574 -23.14 -1.69 7.07
C TYR A 574 -23.92 -2.43 8.15
N ARG A 575 -25.21 -2.72 7.90
CA ARG A 575 -26.01 -3.58 8.80
C ARG A 575 -25.52 -5.02 8.81
N SER A 576 -25.05 -5.55 7.68
CA SER A 576 -24.44 -6.88 7.61
C SER A 576 -23.09 -6.94 8.32
N VAL A 577 -22.27 -5.88 8.23
CA VAL A 577 -21.03 -5.78 9.05
C VAL A 577 -21.39 -5.73 10.54
N GLU A 578 -22.44 -5.01 10.93
CA GLU A 578 -22.94 -4.96 12.31
C GLU A 578 -23.34 -6.35 12.84
N VAL A 579 -24.01 -7.18 12.02
CA VAL A 579 -24.33 -8.59 12.38
C VAL A 579 -23.07 -9.36 12.75
N ALA A 580 -22.04 -9.30 11.90
CA ALA A 580 -20.79 -10.01 12.13
C ALA A 580 -20.06 -9.49 13.37
N PHE A 581 -20.04 -8.17 13.56
CA PHE A 581 -19.47 -7.56 14.76
C PHE A 581 -20.19 -7.99 16.04
N VAL A 582 -21.52 -7.90 16.09
CA VAL A 582 -22.33 -8.24 17.27
C VAL A 582 -22.20 -9.74 17.60
N PHE A 583 -22.20 -10.60 16.57
CA PHE A 583 -21.95 -12.04 16.73
C PHE A 583 -20.60 -12.34 17.38
N THR A 584 -19.58 -11.55 17.06
CA THR A 584 -18.19 -11.77 17.49
C THR A 584 -17.80 -11.10 18.79
N SER A 585 -18.54 -10.10 19.27
CA SER A 585 -18.10 -9.25 20.38
C SER A 585 -19.15 -8.99 21.47
N VAL A 586 -20.44 -9.25 21.25
CA VAL A 586 -21.49 -8.82 22.18
C VAL A 586 -22.49 -9.93 22.52
N ASP A 587 -23.44 -10.21 21.63
CA ASP A 587 -24.64 -11.00 21.93
C ASP A 587 -25.14 -11.76 20.68
N ARG A 588 -25.25 -13.08 20.81
CA ARG A 588 -25.71 -13.94 19.72
C ARG A 588 -27.20 -13.80 19.43
N ASP A 589 -28.02 -13.50 20.44
CA ASP A 589 -29.46 -13.34 20.25
C ASP A 589 -29.73 -12.03 19.49
N GLU A 590 -29.01 -10.96 19.81
CA GLU A 590 -29.08 -9.71 19.05
C GLU A 590 -28.58 -9.88 17.61
N ALA A 591 -27.46 -10.59 17.40
CA ALA A 591 -26.99 -10.89 16.05
C ALA A 591 -28.04 -11.67 15.24
N ARG A 592 -28.78 -12.59 15.89
CA ARG A 592 -29.91 -13.31 15.27
C ARG A 592 -31.01 -12.36 14.85
N ASP A 593 -31.39 -11.42 15.71
CA ASP A 593 -32.45 -10.45 15.43
C ASP A 593 -32.07 -9.52 14.28
N LEU A 594 -30.84 -9.00 14.27
CA LEU A 594 -30.30 -8.16 13.19
C LEU A 594 -30.26 -8.93 11.86
N LEU A 595 -29.77 -10.15 11.87
CA LEU A 595 -29.70 -10.98 10.67
C LEU A 595 -31.09 -11.36 10.15
N SER A 596 -32.04 -11.63 11.06
CA SER A 596 -33.44 -11.91 10.71
C SER A 596 -34.13 -10.69 10.09
N ALA A 597 -33.80 -9.48 10.57
CA ALA A 597 -34.33 -8.24 10.02
C ALA A 597 -33.79 -7.94 8.61
N LEU A 598 -32.53 -8.29 8.31
CA LEU A 598 -31.95 -8.19 6.97
C LEU A 598 -32.53 -9.24 6.01
N GLY A 599 -32.77 -10.46 6.49
CA GLY A 599 -33.31 -11.54 5.67
C GLY A 599 -32.47 -11.80 4.41
N THR A 600 -33.11 -11.80 3.24
CA THR A 600 -32.44 -12.02 1.95
C THR A 600 -31.60 -10.84 1.48
N GLU A 601 -31.70 -9.68 2.11
CA GLU A 601 -30.93 -8.49 1.76
C GLU A 601 -29.58 -8.39 2.49
N CYS A 602 -29.23 -9.41 3.29
CA CYS A 602 -27.92 -9.48 3.93
C CYS A 602 -26.80 -9.59 2.88
N ASN A 603 -25.85 -8.66 2.91
CA ASN A 603 -24.64 -8.69 2.10
C ASN A 603 -23.67 -9.72 2.69
N LYS A 604 -23.54 -10.90 2.06
CA LYS A 604 -22.72 -12.00 2.60
C LYS A 604 -21.23 -11.63 2.67
N PRO A 605 -20.60 -11.04 1.62
CA PRO A 605 -19.21 -10.60 1.71
C PRO A 605 -18.94 -9.62 2.86
N ALA A 606 -19.91 -8.78 3.22
CA ALA A 606 -19.77 -7.86 4.35
C ALA A 606 -19.69 -8.58 5.70
N VAL A 607 -20.39 -9.71 5.85
CA VAL A 607 -20.30 -10.55 7.05
C VAL A 607 -18.92 -11.21 7.17
N GLU A 608 -18.35 -11.55 6.02
CA GLU A 608 -17.04 -12.22 5.89
C GLU A 608 -15.84 -11.27 6.02
N THR A 609 -16.06 -9.98 6.35
CA THR A 609 -14.97 -9.10 6.77
C THR A 609 -14.41 -9.49 8.14
N PHE A 610 -15.18 -10.25 8.91
CA PHE A 610 -14.75 -10.92 10.14
C PHE A 610 -14.32 -12.37 9.80
N PRO A 611 -13.59 -13.08 10.69
CA PRO A 611 -13.04 -14.41 10.38
C PRO A 611 -14.08 -15.55 10.32
N PHE A 612 -15.32 -15.24 9.93
CA PHE A 612 -16.45 -16.16 9.86
C PHE A 612 -17.06 -16.18 8.47
N GLN A 613 -17.41 -17.37 8.00
CA GLN A 613 -18.26 -17.52 6.83
C GLN A 613 -19.71 -17.22 7.17
N TYR A 614 -20.44 -16.65 6.22
CA TYR A 614 -21.86 -16.35 6.39
C TYR A 614 -22.67 -17.58 6.86
N GLU A 615 -22.48 -18.74 6.21
CA GLU A 615 -23.16 -19.99 6.54
C GLU A 615 -22.86 -20.46 7.97
N THR A 616 -21.65 -20.20 8.46
CA THR A 616 -21.25 -20.52 9.83
C THR A 616 -22.03 -19.69 10.83
N ILE A 617 -22.23 -18.39 10.57
CA ILE A 617 -23.02 -17.50 11.42
C ILE A 617 -24.49 -17.92 11.40
N VAL A 618 -25.08 -18.12 10.22
CA VAL A 618 -26.49 -18.52 10.07
C VAL A 618 -26.78 -19.83 10.83
N SER A 619 -25.95 -20.85 10.63
CA SER A 619 -26.10 -22.15 11.28
C SER A 619 -25.90 -22.07 12.80
N THR A 620 -24.92 -21.30 13.27
CA THR A 620 -24.67 -21.11 14.72
C THR A 620 -25.81 -20.38 15.40
N LEU A 621 -26.46 -19.44 14.70
CA LEU A 621 -27.60 -18.70 15.20
C LEU A 621 -28.92 -19.49 15.12
N GLY A 622 -28.91 -20.69 14.53
CA GLY A 622 -30.10 -21.54 14.40
C GLY A 622 -31.13 -20.98 13.40
N LEU A 623 -30.69 -20.13 12.47
CA LEU A 623 -31.54 -19.59 11.41
C LEU A 623 -31.55 -20.55 10.20
N PRO A 624 -32.66 -20.62 9.46
CA PRO A 624 -32.69 -21.40 8.22
C PRO A 624 -31.70 -20.79 7.23
N LEU A 625 -30.83 -21.62 6.64
CA LEU A 625 -30.07 -21.22 5.47
C LEU A 625 -31.08 -20.92 4.36
N ALA A 626 -31.14 -19.67 3.90
CA ALA A 626 -31.89 -19.35 2.70
C ALA A 626 -31.30 -20.16 1.54
N ASP A 627 -32.15 -20.88 0.78
CA ASP A 627 -31.78 -21.61 -0.44
C ASP A 627 -31.29 -20.61 -1.51
N ALA A 628 -30.06 -20.13 -1.39
CA ALA A 628 -29.48 -19.09 -2.24
C ALA A 628 -28.14 -19.48 -2.89
N ASN A 629 -27.65 -20.70 -2.66
CA ASN A 629 -26.27 -21.08 -3.00
C ASN A 629 -26.10 -21.72 -4.38
N SER A 630 -26.75 -21.19 -5.41
CA SER A 630 -26.28 -21.39 -6.78
C SER A 630 -26.65 -20.21 -7.67
N LEU A 631 -25.66 -19.65 -8.38
CA LEU A 631 -25.91 -19.03 -9.68
C LEU A 631 -26.66 -20.07 -10.54
N PRO A 632 -27.55 -19.67 -11.47
CA PRO A 632 -28.15 -20.64 -12.37
C PRO A 632 -27.02 -21.45 -13.05
N PRO A 633 -27.16 -22.77 -13.24
CA PRO A 633 -26.17 -23.54 -14.01
C PRO A 633 -25.87 -22.89 -15.38
N ASP A 634 -26.87 -22.22 -15.94
CA ASP A 634 -26.79 -21.44 -17.20
C ASP A 634 -25.97 -20.13 -17.11
N VAL A 635 -25.39 -19.79 -15.95
CA VAL A 635 -24.44 -18.67 -15.77
C VAL A 635 -23.01 -19.17 -15.60
N GLU A 636 -22.82 -20.46 -15.27
CA GLU A 636 -21.52 -21.14 -15.30
C GLU A 636 -21.17 -21.70 -16.71
N GLU A 637 -22.19 -22.04 -17.51
CA GLU A 637 -22.08 -22.26 -18.98
C GLU A 637 -22.04 -20.94 -19.75
#